data_AF-A0A8C3F8N5-F1
#
_entry.id   AF-A0A8C3F8N5-F1
#
_cell.length_a   1.000
_cell.length_b   1.000
_cell.length_c   1.000
_cell.angle_alpha   90.00
_cell.angle_beta   90.00
_cell.angle_gamma   90.00
#
_symmetry.space_group_name_H-M   'P 1'
#
loop_
_entity.id
_entity.type
_entity.pdbx_description
1 polymer ?
#
loop_
_entity_poly.entity_id
_entity_poly.type
_entity_poly.pdbx_seq_one_letter_code
_entity_poly.pdbx_strand_id
1 'polypeptide(L)'
;MHCVRDEHSAINMNLHYLENGTVMLNFIFQKELFFLPLGFALKALVGFSDYQIFQELIKGREDNSFYKNCISQMLRMVMEEGCATQKQVLNYIGKCFRVKLNLPEWYPNEQAAEFLLDQCICIHLKTKTEKFYLLCLMTRKLFAFAKEECMEENPDSLMNQEVLTPGQLYLMFLKERMEAWLLSVKVALDKRSQKTNITINSENMMKLFSMGIDVTRPFEYLLATGNLRSKTGLGMLQDSGLCVVADKLNFIRYLSHFRCVHRGAAFAKMRTTTVRKLLPESWGFLCPVHTPDGEPCGLMNHITTVCEIVTQSAYTLSLPPLLCSLGVTPVDGTPSQPYAECYPVTLDGSLVGWVEKDMAPTIADTLRHFKVMQEKKIPAWTEVVLIPMTGKPSLYPGLFIFTTPCRMVRPVRNLALGKEELIGTLEQVFMNIAVLEDEIVPGVTTHQELFPHSMLSVVANFIPFSDHNQSPRNMYQCQMGKQTMGFPLLTYQDRSDNKLYRLQTPQSPLVRPSMYDYYDMDNYPVGTNAIVAVISYTGYDMEDAMIVSKASWERGFAHGSVYKTESIDLAEKIKQVDDSLVFGVKPGDPRVIQNLDADGLPHIGSILQYGDPYYSYLNLSTGESFITYYKSKESCIVDNIKVCSNDSGNGKFKSVCITMRIPRNPTIGDKFASRHGQKGILSRLWPVEDMPFTESGMVPDILFNPHGFPSRMTIGMLIESMAGKSAALHGLCHDATPFTFSEENSALEYFGKMLKAAGYNYYGTERMYSGISGVELEADIFIGVVYYQRLRHMVSDKFQVRTTGARDKVTNQPIGGRNVQGGIRFGEMERDALLAHGTSFLLHDRLFNCSDRSVAHVCVKCGSLLSPLLEKPPPSWSTTRNRKYYCTVCNQSDTIDTVSVPYVFRYFVAELAAMNIKVKLDVN
;
A
#
# COMPACT_ATOMS: atom_id res chain seq x y z
N MET A 1 -1.58 -7.85 24.68
CA MET A 1 -3.04 -7.74 24.45
C MET A 1 -3.34 -6.36 23.87
N HIS A 2 -4.08 -6.33 22.77
CA HIS A 2 -4.60 -5.11 22.16
C HIS A 2 -6.03 -4.91 22.65
N CYS A 3 -6.26 -3.94 23.54
CA CYS A 3 -7.57 -3.71 24.15
C CYS A 3 -8.25 -2.56 23.39
N VAL A 4 -9.45 -2.80 22.87
CA VAL A 4 -10.19 -1.84 22.03
C VAL A 4 -11.55 -1.56 22.65
N ARG A 5 -11.93 -0.29 22.78
CA ARG A 5 -13.27 0.09 23.24
C ARG A 5 -14.32 0.04 22.12
N ASP A 6 -15.59 0.13 22.51
CA ASP A 6 -16.73 0.27 21.59
C ASP A 6 -16.53 1.43 20.59
N GLU A 7 -15.88 2.52 20.99
CA GLU A 7 -15.52 3.65 20.12
C GLU A 7 -14.18 3.49 19.36
N HIS A 8 -13.62 2.29 19.30
CA HIS A 8 -12.38 1.93 18.60
C HIS A 8 -11.08 2.55 19.11
N SER A 9 -11.10 3.33 20.20
CA SER A 9 -9.84 3.72 20.84
C SER A 9 -9.15 2.50 21.43
N ALA A 10 -7.87 2.35 21.12
CA ALA A 10 -7.10 1.17 21.46
C ALA A 10 -5.90 1.48 22.36
N ILE A 11 -5.59 0.54 23.25
CA ILE A 11 -4.40 0.56 24.09
C ILE A 11 -3.73 -0.81 24.08
N ASN A 12 -2.42 -0.77 23.94
CA ASN A 12 -1.57 -1.96 24.03
C ASN A 12 -1.14 -2.17 25.47
N MET A 13 -1.35 -3.40 25.93
CA MET A 13 -1.04 -3.84 27.28
C MET A 13 -0.27 -5.16 27.24
N ASN A 14 0.85 -5.24 27.95
CA ASN A 14 1.72 -6.41 27.98
C ASN A 14 1.92 -6.90 29.42
N LEU A 15 2.00 -8.21 29.63
CA LEU A 15 2.44 -8.79 30.89
C LEU A 15 3.85 -9.34 30.70
N HIS A 16 4.76 -8.94 31.57
CA HIS A 16 6.15 -9.41 31.58
C HIS A 16 6.37 -10.32 32.77
N TYR A 17 6.80 -11.56 32.52
CA TYR A 17 7.32 -12.45 33.54
C TYR A 17 8.78 -12.08 33.82
N LEU A 18 9.13 -11.91 35.10
CA LEU A 18 10.49 -11.59 35.53
C LEU A 18 11.17 -12.83 36.14
N GLU A 19 12.51 -12.89 36.06
CA GLU A 19 13.30 -13.99 36.61
C GLU A 19 13.12 -14.18 38.13
N ASN A 20 12.76 -13.10 38.84
CA ASN A 20 12.45 -13.14 40.27
C ASN A 20 11.08 -13.77 40.58
N GLY A 21 10.36 -14.30 39.58
CA GLY A 21 9.05 -14.95 39.73
C GLY A 21 7.85 -14.01 39.75
N THR A 22 8.05 -12.70 39.61
CA THR A 22 6.98 -11.68 39.66
C THR A 22 6.52 -11.26 38.26
N VAL A 23 5.33 -10.67 38.18
CA VAL A 23 4.73 -10.21 36.92
C VAL A 23 4.54 -8.70 36.93
N MET A 24 4.99 -8.05 35.85
CA MET A 24 4.82 -6.62 35.62
C MET A 24 3.82 -6.36 34.51
N LEU A 25 2.83 -5.51 34.78
CA LEU A 25 1.87 -4.99 33.81
C LEU A 25 2.46 -3.75 33.14
N ASN A 26 2.62 -3.79 31.83
CA ASN A 26 3.06 -2.68 31.00
C ASN A 26 1.88 -2.13 30.19
N PHE A 27 1.71 -0.81 30.17
CA PHE A 27 0.73 -0.12 29.33
C PHE A 27 1.32 1.16 28.74
N ILE A 28 0.80 1.57 27.59
CA ILE A 28 1.23 2.78 26.90
C ILE A 28 0.23 3.91 27.16
N PHE A 29 0.72 5.07 27.61
CA PHE A 29 -0.09 6.28 27.76
C PHE A 29 0.66 7.47 27.16
N GLN A 30 0.04 8.17 26.20
CA GLN A 30 0.65 9.32 25.49
C GLN A 30 2.04 9.04 24.90
N LYS A 31 2.25 7.87 24.28
CA LYS A 31 3.53 7.38 23.72
C LYS A 31 4.64 7.08 24.74
N GLU A 32 4.35 7.16 26.04
CA GLU A 32 5.26 6.72 27.10
C GLU A 32 4.86 5.33 27.61
N LEU A 33 5.86 4.52 27.98
CA LEU A 33 5.68 3.18 28.54
C LEU A 33 5.69 3.25 30.06
N PHE A 34 4.69 2.67 30.71
CA PHE A 34 4.57 2.60 32.16
C PHE A 34 4.47 1.15 32.64
N PHE A 35 5.13 0.86 33.75
CA PHE A 35 5.14 -0.46 34.38
C PHE A 35 4.48 -0.40 35.76
N LEU A 36 3.59 -1.33 36.04
CA LEU A 36 2.88 -1.49 37.30
C LEU A 36 2.99 -2.96 37.75
N PRO A 37 3.48 -3.28 38.96
CA PRO A 37 3.49 -4.67 39.42
C PRO A 37 2.07 -5.21 39.51
N LEU A 38 1.85 -6.43 39.00
CA LEU A 38 0.51 -6.98 38.80
C LEU A 38 -0.30 -7.08 40.11
N GLY A 39 0.36 -7.38 41.24
CA GLY A 39 -0.28 -7.45 42.55
C GLY A 39 -1.02 -6.16 42.93
N PHE A 40 -0.45 -4.98 42.63
CA PHE A 40 -1.11 -3.70 42.85
C PHE A 40 -2.32 -3.53 41.93
N ALA A 41 -2.21 -3.93 40.65
CA ALA A 41 -3.32 -3.83 39.70
C ALA A 41 -4.51 -4.71 40.14
N LEU A 42 -4.26 -5.95 40.55
CA LEU A 42 -5.31 -6.89 40.99
C LEU A 42 -6.03 -6.38 42.26
N LYS A 43 -5.28 -5.96 43.28
CA LYS A 43 -5.84 -5.40 44.52
C LYS A 43 -6.51 -4.04 44.34
N ALA A 44 -6.16 -3.28 43.30
CA ALA A 44 -6.81 -2.02 42.99
C ALA A 44 -8.20 -2.23 42.36
N LEU A 45 -8.37 -3.28 41.57
CA LEU A 45 -9.62 -3.57 40.85
C LEU A 45 -10.73 -4.07 41.79
N VAL A 46 -10.41 -4.98 42.72
CA VAL A 46 -11.37 -5.65 43.59
C VAL A 46 -10.96 -5.58 45.06
N GLY A 47 -11.94 -5.54 45.97
CA GLY A 47 -11.73 -5.58 47.42
C GLY A 47 -11.55 -6.98 48.00
N PHE A 48 -11.07 -7.94 47.20
CA PHE A 48 -10.92 -9.34 47.60
C PHE A 48 -9.73 -9.55 48.55
N SER A 49 -9.82 -10.58 49.38
CA SER A 49 -8.70 -10.96 50.26
C SER A 49 -7.56 -11.58 49.47
N ASP A 50 -6.34 -11.53 50.00
CA ASP A 50 -5.14 -12.13 49.38
C ASP A 50 -5.34 -13.62 49.11
N TYR A 51 -6.09 -14.30 49.99
CA TYR A 51 -6.45 -15.71 49.82
C TYR A 51 -7.37 -15.92 48.62
N GLN A 52 -8.39 -15.07 48.43
CA GLN A 52 -9.27 -15.15 47.26
C GLN A 52 -8.50 -14.87 45.96
N ILE A 53 -7.64 -13.84 45.94
CA ILE A 53 -6.80 -13.54 44.77
C ILE A 53 -5.87 -14.71 44.46
N PHE A 54 -5.28 -15.34 45.50
CA PHE A 54 -4.44 -16.51 45.37
C PHE A 54 -5.21 -17.71 44.78
N GLN A 55 -6.41 -17.99 45.29
CA GLN A 55 -7.26 -19.06 44.78
C GLN A 55 -7.60 -18.86 43.29
N GLU A 56 -7.97 -17.66 42.89
CA GLU A 56 -8.30 -17.36 41.48
C GLU A 56 -7.11 -17.50 40.54
N LEU A 57 -5.92 -17.09 40.97
CA LEU A 57 -4.69 -17.22 40.18
C LEU A 57 -4.20 -18.67 40.05
N ILE A 58 -4.50 -19.54 41.02
CA ILE A 58 -4.02 -20.92 41.04
C ILE A 58 -5.01 -21.93 40.43
N LYS A 59 -6.26 -21.52 40.12
CA LYS A 59 -7.31 -22.38 39.53
C LYS A 59 -6.77 -23.24 38.38
N GLY A 60 -6.92 -24.56 38.52
CA GLY A 60 -6.47 -25.57 37.55
C GLY A 60 -5.03 -26.06 37.74
N ARG A 61 -4.25 -25.44 38.63
CA ARG A 61 -2.83 -25.80 38.94
C ARG A 61 -2.55 -25.77 40.44
N GLU A 62 -3.53 -26.23 41.22
CA GLU A 62 -3.51 -26.17 42.70
C GLU A 62 -2.34 -26.94 43.33
N ASP A 63 -1.82 -27.97 42.66
CA ASP A 63 -0.71 -28.77 43.16
C ASP A 63 0.67 -28.23 42.75
N ASN A 64 0.74 -27.24 41.86
CA ASN A 64 2.00 -26.80 41.28
C ASN A 64 2.75 -25.80 42.19
N SER A 65 3.89 -26.21 42.73
CA SER A 65 4.73 -25.41 43.63
C SER A 65 5.28 -24.14 42.99
N PHE A 66 5.54 -24.15 41.68
CA PHE A 66 6.02 -22.97 40.96
C PHE A 66 4.99 -21.84 40.97
N TYR A 67 3.73 -22.16 40.65
CA TYR A 67 2.63 -21.19 40.65
C TYR A 67 2.43 -20.61 42.05
N LYS A 68 2.44 -21.47 43.09
CA LYS A 68 2.34 -21.03 44.50
C LYS A 68 3.41 -20.01 44.84
N ASN A 69 4.67 -20.29 44.54
CA ASN A 69 5.80 -19.41 44.86
C ASN A 69 5.71 -18.06 44.16
N CYS A 70 5.44 -18.06 42.85
CA CYS A 70 5.28 -16.82 42.07
C CYS A 70 4.15 -15.94 42.60
N ILE A 71 2.98 -16.54 42.88
CA ILE A 71 1.82 -15.79 43.39
C ILE A 71 2.10 -15.24 44.79
N SER A 72 2.69 -16.04 45.68
CA SER A 72 3.06 -15.59 47.02
C SER A 72 4.06 -14.43 47.00
N GLN A 73 5.06 -14.46 46.11
CA GLN A 73 6.00 -13.35 45.95
C GLN A 73 5.32 -12.07 45.46
N MET A 74 4.42 -12.17 44.47
CA MET A 74 3.67 -11.00 43.96
C MET A 74 2.80 -10.35 45.05
N LEU A 75 2.10 -11.15 45.86
CA LEU A 75 1.26 -10.63 46.94
C LEU A 75 2.09 -10.02 48.08
N ARG A 76 3.25 -10.63 48.38
CA ARG A 76 4.19 -10.13 49.40
C ARG A 76 4.73 -8.74 49.04
N MET A 77 5.05 -8.47 47.78
CA MET A 77 5.49 -7.13 47.34
C MET A 77 4.49 -6.02 47.69
N VAL A 78 3.19 -6.30 47.58
CA VAL A 78 2.15 -5.31 47.91
C VAL A 78 2.11 -5.05 49.43
N MET A 79 2.39 -6.08 50.23
CA MET A 79 2.47 -5.98 51.69
C MET A 79 3.71 -5.24 52.18
N GLU A 80 4.85 -5.40 51.50
CA GLU A 80 6.09 -4.70 51.83
C GLU A 80 5.95 -3.17 51.67
N GLU A 81 5.13 -2.71 50.73
CA GLU A 81 4.78 -1.28 50.56
C GLU A 81 3.64 -0.80 51.50
N GLY A 82 3.23 -1.63 52.47
CA GLY A 82 2.24 -1.27 53.49
C GLY A 82 0.79 -1.12 52.98
N CYS A 83 0.47 -1.67 51.80
CA CYS A 83 -0.83 -1.51 51.15
C CYS A 83 -1.75 -2.71 51.39
N ALA A 84 -2.44 -2.75 52.54
CA ALA A 84 -3.31 -3.86 52.95
C ALA A 84 -4.71 -3.81 52.31
N THR A 85 -5.28 -2.63 52.15
CA THR A 85 -6.66 -2.44 51.67
C THR A 85 -6.69 -1.86 50.26
N GLN A 86 -7.77 -2.12 49.52
CA GLN A 86 -7.99 -1.55 48.18
C GLN A 86 -7.83 -0.02 48.17
N LYS A 87 -8.35 0.67 49.19
CA LYS A 87 -8.27 2.13 49.31
C LYS A 87 -6.82 2.63 49.45
N GLN A 88 -5.99 1.93 50.23
CA GLN A 88 -4.57 2.25 50.36
C GLN A 88 -3.82 2.04 49.03
N VAL A 89 -4.12 0.95 48.32
CA VAL A 89 -3.55 0.66 47.00
C VAL A 89 -3.92 1.75 45.98
N LEU A 90 -5.20 2.15 45.91
CA LEU A 90 -5.65 3.22 45.02
C LEU A 90 -4.98 4.55 45.34
N ASN A 91 -4.84 4.90 46.63
CA ASN A 91 -4.14 6.12 47.02
C ASN A 91 -2.65 6.09 46.62
N TYR A 92 -1.98 4.94 46.77
CA TYR A 92 -0.59 4.75 46.37
C TYR A 92 -0.41 4.93 44.85
N ILE A 93 -1.18 4.21 44.03
CA ILE A 93 -1.15 4.32 42.57
C ILE A 93 -1.45 5.76 42.14
N GLY A 94 -2.48 6.37 42.73
CA GLY A 94 -2.88 7.74 42.43
C GLY A 94 -1.75 8.74 42.70
N LYS A 95 -1.07 8.62 43.85
CA LYS A 95 0.07 9.48 44.20
C LYS A 95 1.21 9.36 43.20
N CYS A 96 1.51 8.15 42.71
CA CYS A 96 2.59 7.90 41.75
C CYS A 96 2.29 8.47 40.36
N PHE A 97 1.06 8.29 39.85
CA PHE A 97 0.73 8.63 38.46
C PHE A 97 0.10 10.02 38.27
N ARG A 98 -0.28 10.72 39.34
CA ARG A 98 -0.98 12.03 39.29
C ARG A 98 -0.33 13.04 38.36
N VAL A 99 0.99 13.20 38.45
CA VAL A 99 1.75 14.22 37.70
C VAL A 99 1.64 13.98 36.18
N LYS A 100 1.57 12.73 35.75
CA LYS A 100 1.54 12.36 34.33
C LYS A 100 0.13 12.35 33.74
N LEU A 101 -0.89 12.10 34.55
CA LEU A 101 -2.28 12.02 34.07
C LEU A 101 -2.89 13.40 33.73
N ASN A 102 -2.24 14.52 34.08
CA ASN A 102 -2.72 15.89 33.85
C ASN A 102 -4.18 16.10 34.32
N LEU A 103 -4.54 15.45 35.43
CA LEU A 103 -5.86 15.55 36.02
C LEU A 103 -6.02 16.84 36.85
N PRO A 104 -7.26 17.32 37.06
CA PRO A 104 -7.48 18.51 37.87
C PRO A 104 -6.96 18.38 39.31
N GLU A 105 -6.50 19.49 39.89
CA GLU A 105 -5.93 19.50 41.24
C GLU A 105 -6.92 19.05 42.33
N TRP A 106 -8.22 19.20 42.10
CA TRP A 106 -9.27 18.79 43.04
C TRP A 106 -9.58 17.28 43.03
N TYR A 107 -9.04 16.50 42.07
CA TYR A 107 -9.22 15.04 42.09
C TYR A 107 -8.45 14.45 43.28
N PRO A 108 -9.06 13.65 44.18
CA PRO A 108 -8.30 12.86 45.14
C PRO A 108 -7.45 11.80 44.42
N ASN A 109 -6.39 11.34 45.07
CA ASN A 109 -5.50 10.31 44.50
C ASN A 109 -6.26 9.04 44.13
N GLU A 110 -7.27 8.65 44.90
CA GLU A 110 -8.13 7.51 44.61
C GLU A 110 -8.81 7.64 43.23
N GLN A 111 -9.41 8.80 42.94
CA GLN A 111 -10.03 9.06 41.63
C GLN A 111 -9.00 9.12 40.49
N ALA A 112 -7.77 9.58 40.77
CA ALA A 112 -6.70 9.54 39.78
C ALA A 112 -6.29 8.10 39.43
N ALA A 113 -6.23 7.21 40.41
CA ALA A 113 -5.98 5.79 40.17
C ALA A 113 -7.14 5.14 39.41
N GLU A 114 -8.40 5.43 39.78
CA GLU A 114 -9.56 4.91 39.05
C GLU A 114 -9.57 5.34 37.57
N PHE A 115 -9.25 6.60 37.31
CA PHE A 115 -9.10 7.09 35.93
C PHE A 115 -8.05 6.29 35.15
N LEU A 116 -6.92 5.97 35.77
CA LEU A 116 -5.87 5.14 35.14
C LEU A 116 -6.36 3.71 34.88
N LEU A 117 -7.04 3.07 35.84
CA LEU A 117 -7.59 1.72 35.66
C LEU A 117 -8.63 1.68 34.53
N ASP A 118 -9.42 2.74 34.37
CA ASP A 118 -10.46 2.81 33.35
C ASP A 118 -9.94 3.18 31.97
N GLN A 119 -8.93 4.05 31.92
CA GLN A 119 -8.36 4.52 30.65
C GLN A 119 -7.20 3.69 30.15
N CYS A 120 -6.51 2.89 30.97
CA CYS A 120 -5.29 2.18 30.53
C CYS A 120 -5.33 0.66 30.66
N ILE A 121 -6.16 0.10 31.55
CA ILE A 121 -6.13 -1.34 31.89
C ILE A 121 -7.40 -2.04 31.42
N CYS A 122 -7.24 -3.05 30.56
CA CYS A 122 -8.33 -3.88 30.01
C CYS A 122 -9.55 -3.03 29.57
N ILE A 123 -9.30 -1.99 28.76
CA ILE A 123 -10.28 -0.94 28.48
C ILE A 123 -11.52 -1.42 27.72
N HIS A 124 -11.47 -2.60 27.11
CA HIS A 124 -12.60 -3.24 26.43
C HIS A 124 -13.66 -3.76 27.41
N LEU A 125 -13.30 -3.96 28.68
CA LEU A 125 -14.20 -4.48 29.72
C LEU A 125 -14.82 -3.34 30.54
N LYS A 126 -16.08 -3.52 30.92
CA LYS A 126 -16.89 -2.47 31.57
C LYS A 126 -16.78 -2.53 33.09
N THR A 127 -16.72 -3.73 33.68
CA THR A 127 -16.68 -3.88 35.14
C THR A 127 -15.27 -4.18 35.65
N LYS A 128 -14.93 -3.68 36.86
CA LYS A 128 -13.62 -3.94 37.49
C LYS A 128 -13.42 -5.44 37.77
N THR A 129 -14.50 -6.16 38.05
CA THR A 129 -14.51 -7.60 38.28
C THR A 129 -14.15 -8.40 37.03
N GLU A 130 -14.71 -8.06 35.86
CA GLU A 130 -14.31 -8.66 34.57
C GLU A 130 -12.82 -8.44 34.29
N LYS A 131 -12.32 -7.21 34.51
CA LYS A 131 -10.91 -6.87 34.35
C LYS A 131 -10.02 -7.74 35.24
N PHE A 132 -10.43 -7.97 36.48
CA PHE A 132 -9.71 -8.82 37.43
C PHE A 132 -9.62 -10.26 36.93
N TYR A 133 -10.75 -10.87 36.54
CA TYR A 133 -10.77 -12.26 36.06
C TYR A 133 -9.97 -12.46 34.77
N LEU A 134 -10.03 -11.50 33.85
CA LEU A 134 -9.21 -11.53 32.65
C LEU A 134 -7.72 -11.48 32.98
N LEU A 135 -7.29 -10.57 33.87
CA LEU A 135 -5.88 -10.49 34.28
C LEU A 135 -5.42 -11.80 34.96
N CYS A 136 -6.27 -12.43 35.76
CA CYS A 136 -6.00 -13.76 36.31
C CYS A 136 -5.85 -14.83 35.21
N LEU A 137 -6.69 -14.83 34.17
CA LEU A 137 -6.55 -15.73 33.02
C LEU A 137 -5.23 -15.47 32.26
N MET A 138 -4.92 -14.20 31.96
CA MET A 138 -3.68 -13.82 31.28
C MET A 138 -2.43 -14.25 32.05
N THR A 139 -2.48 -14.13 33.39
CA THR A 139 -1.36 -14.54 34.26
C THR A 139 -1.16 -16.04 34.27
N ARG A 140 -2.25 -16.82 34.30
CA ARG A 140 -2.19 -18.29 34.16
C ARG A 140 -1.61 -18.71 32.80
N LYS A 141 -2.04 -18.06 31.71
CA LYS A 141 -1.46 -18.28 30.38
C LYS A 141 0.04 -17.93 30.34
N LEU A 142 0.44 -16.83 30.95
CA LEU A 142 1.85 -16.41 31.02
C LEU A 142 2.71 -17.42 31.80
N PHE A 143 2.22 -17.93 32.93
CA PHE A 143 2.94 -18.96 33.69
C PHE A 143 3.03 -20.29 32.94
N ALA A 144 1.98 -20.69 32.22
CA ALA A 144 2.01 -21.87 31.35
C ALA A 144 3.06 -21.71 30.23
N PHE A 145 3.13 -20.52 29.62
CA PHE A 145 4.15 -20.19 28.62
C PHE A 145 5.57 -20.18 29.22
N ALA A 146 5.77 -19.57 30.39
CA ALA A 146 7.07 -19.55 31.07
C ALA A 146 7.57 -20.95 31.49
N LYS A 147 6.65 -21.92 31.62
CA LYS A 147 6.94 -23.34 31.88
C LYS A 147 7.02 -24.20 30.62
N GLU A 148 6.95 -23.60 29.43
CA GLU A 148 6.94 -24.29 28.13
C GLU A 148 5.76 -25.28 27.97
N GLU A 149 4.68 -25.08 28.73
CA GLU A 149 3.43 -25.86 28.60
C GLU A 149 2.53 -25.32 27.48
N CYS A 150 2.79 -24.10 27.00
CA CYS A 150 2.07 -23.44 25.91
C CYS A 150 3.08 -23.01 24.83
N MET A 151 2.70 -23.14 23.56
CA MET A 151 3.53 -22.67 22.45
C MET A 151 3.54 -21.14 22.34
N GLU A 152 4.57 -20.59 21.70
CA GLU A 152 4.61 -19.18 21.31
C GLU A 152 3.59 -18.89 20.21
N GLU A 153 2.80 -17.84 20.40
CA GLU A 153 1.83 -17.37 19.42
C GLU A 153 2.51 -16.42 18.42
N ASN A 154 2.59 -16.83 17.15
CA ASN A 154 3.21 -16.02 16.11
C ASN A 154 2.35 -14.76 15.81
N PRO A 155 2.84 -13.52 16.05
CA PRO A 155 2.10 -12.30 15.74
C PRO A 155 1.98 -12.02 14.24
N ASP A 156 2.78 -12.70 13.41
CA ASP A 156 2.75 -12.59 11.96
C ASP A 156 1.76 -13.57 11.31
N SER A 157 1.25 -14.56 12.07
CA SER A 157 0.16 -15.41 11.59
C SER A 157 -1.14 -14.61 11.54
N LEU A 158 -1.91 -14.82 10.48
CA LEU A 158 -3.19 -14.14 10.25
C LEU A 158 -4.23 -14.48 11.33
N MET A 159 -4.07 -15.62 12.01
CA MET A 159 -4.93 -16.05 13.12
C MET A 159 -4.93 -15.06 14.30
N ASN A 160 -3.85 -14.28 14.46
CA ASN A 160 -3.68 -13.31 15.55
C ASN A 160 -3.81 -11.85 15.06
N GLN A 161 -4.36 -11.63 13.87
CA GLN A 161 -4.44 -10.32 13.23
C GLN A 161 -5.88 -9.94 12.90
N GLU A 162 -6.11 -8.63 12.86
CA GLU A 162 -7.35 -8.01 12.41
C GLU A 162 -7.03 -6.89 11.40
N VAL A 163 -8.06 -6.40 10.70
CA VAL A 163 -7.92 -5.37 9.67
C VAL A 163 -8.56 -4.07 10.15
N LEU A 164 -7.72 -3.07 10.46
CA LEU A 164 -8.18 -1.72 10.75
C LEU A 164 -8.80 -1.10 9.49
N THR A 165 -10.10 -0.80 9.53
CA THR A 165 -10.78 -0.18 8.39
C THR A 165 -10.55 1.33 8.34
N PRO A 166 -10.63 1.96 7.14
CA PRO A 166 -10.50 3.41 7.00
C PRO A 166 -11.52 4.20 7.83
N GLY A 167 -12.77 3.70 7.93
CA GLY A 167 -13.83 4.35 8.70
C GLY A 167 -13.53 4.39 10.20
N GLN A 168 -12.99 3.30 10.75
CA GLN A 168 -12.60 3.22 12.15
C GLN A 168 -11.37 4.09 12.44
N LEU A 169 -10.37 4.10 11.56
CA LEU A 169 -9.23 5.01 11.68
C LEU A 169 -9.70 6.47 11.69
N TYR A 170 -10.66 6.82 10.83
CA TYR A 170 -11.25 8.15 10.78
C TYR A 170 -11.98 8.51 12.08
N LEU A 171 -12.75 7.56 12.63
CA LEU A 171 -13.45 7.72 13.92
C LEU A 171 -12.47 7.93 15.08
N MET A 172 -11.42 7.12 15.16
CA MET A 172 -10.37 7.22 16.17
C MET A 172 -9.68 8.60 16.11
N PHE A 173 -9.37 9.06 14.90
CA PHE A 173 -8.74 10.37 14.71
C PHE A 173 -9.71 11.52 15.03
N LEU A 174 -10.98 11.39 14.67
CA LEU A 174 -12.03 12.36 14.99
C LEU A 174 -12.18 12.53 16.51
N LYS A 175 -12.26 11.43 17.25
CA LYS A 175 -12.31 11.46 18.72
C LYS A 175 -11.13 12.25 19.30
N GLU A 176 -9.91 11.94 18.88
CA GLU A 176 -8.71 12.65 19.37
C GLU A 176 -8.75 14.15 19.03
N ARG A 177 -9.25 14.51 17.84
CA ARG A 177 -9.39 15.92 17.44
C ARG A 177 -10.47 16.64 18.23
N MET A 178 -11.59 15.98 18.54
CA MET A 178 -12.65 16.55 19.38
C MET A 178 -12.16 16.76 20.82
N GLU A 179 -11.42 15.79 21.38
CA GLU A 179 -10.78 15.96 22.69
C GLU A 179 -9.78 17.12 22.69
N ALA A 180 -8.96 17.25 21.64
CA ALA A 180 -8.03 18.37 21.49
C ALA A 180 -8.76 19.72 21.36
N TRP A 181 -9.89 19.75 20.66
CA TRP A 181 -10.74 20.95 20.56
C TRP A 181 -11.32 21.34 21.92
N LEU A 182 -11.86 20.40 22.69
CA LEU A 182 -12.36 20.64 24.06
C LEU A 182 -11.25 21.18 24.98
N LEU A 183 -10.05 20.60 24.92
CA LEU A 183 -8.89 21.09 25.67
C LEU A 183 -8.48 22.50 25.23
N SER A 184 -8.54 22.80 23.93
CA SER A 184 -8.27 24.15 23.41
C SER A 184 -9.27 25.18 23.95
N VAL A 185 -10.56 24.84 23.99
CA VAL A 185 -11.61 25.72 24.53
C VAL A 185 -11.39 25.92 26.03
N LYS A 186 -11.04 24.86 26.77
CA LYS A 186 -10.69 24.97 28.20
C LYS A 186 -9.51 25.92 28.42
N VAL A 187 -8.41 25.75 27.69
CA VAL A 187 -7.24 26.62 27.80
C VAL A 187 -7.57 28.07 27.42
N ALA A 188 -8.42 28.28 26.42
CA ALA A 188 -8.90 29.60 26.05
C ALA A 188 -9.73 30.23 27.17
N LEU A 189 -10.58 29.46 27.85
CA LEU A 189 -11.35 29.89 29.01
C LEU A 189 -10.42 30.23 30.19
N ASP A 190 -9.47 29.36 30.53
CA ASP A 190 -8.51 29.56 31.64
C ASP A 190 -7.64 30.81 31.44
N LYS A 191 -7.13 31.03 30.22
CA LYS A 191 -6.38 32.26 29.89
C LYS A 191 -7.20 33.53 30.04
N ARG A 192 -8.51 33.43 29.85
CA ARG A 192 -9.42 34.58 29.86
C ARG A 192 -9.96 34.84 31.26
N SER A 193 -10.18 33.79 32.07
CA SER A 193 -10.52 33.91 33.49
C SER A 193 -9.39 34.56 34.29
N GLN A 194 -8.14 34.30 33.93
CA GLN A 194 -6.97 34.98 34.53
C GLN A 194 -6.91 36.48 34.24
N LYS A 195 -7.50 36.96 33.13
CA LYS A 195 -7.46 38.37 32.72
C LYS A 195 -8.68 39.16 33.17
N THR A 196 -9.84 38.53 33.26
CA THR A 196 -11.13 39.19 33.51
C THR A 196 -12.07 38.24 34.26
N ASN A 197 -12.90 38.78 35.17
CA ASN A 197 -14.03 38.03 35.74
C ASN A 197 -15.07 37.76 34.64
N ILE A 198 -15.14 36.52 34.17
CA ILE A 198 -16.05 36.12 33.09
C ILE A 198 -17.37 35.66 33.69
N THR A 199 -18.47 36.27 33.22
CA THR A 199 -19.80 35.69 33.35
C THR A 199 -20.05 34.73 32.18
N ILE A 200 -20.46 33.50 32.50
CA ILE A 200 -20.78 32.46 31.51
C ILE A 200 -22.14 32.80 30.89
N ASN A 201 -22.12 33.50 29.76
CA ASN A 201 -23.30 33.75 28.93
C ASN A 201 -23.12 33.11 27.53
N SER A 202 -24.21 32.93 26.79
CA SER A 202 -24.20 32.27 25.47
C SER A 202 -23.28 32.96 24.46
N GLU A 203 -23.22 34.29 24.46
CA GLU A 203 -22.36 35.06 23.56
C GLU A 203 -20.87 34.88 23.85
N ASN A 204 -20.45 34.87 25.11
CA ASN A 204 -19.06 34.62 25.50
C ASN A 204 -18.66 33.17 25.18
N MET A 205 -19.58 32.22 25.35
CA MET A 205 -19.36 30.83 24.98
C MET A 205 -19.17 30.66 23.47
N MET A 206 -20.00 31.29 22.65
CA MET A 206 -19.82 31.27 21.18
C MET A 206 -18.49 31.87 20.75
N LYS A 207 -18.07 32.99 21.38
CA LYS A 207 -16.75 33.59 21.14
C LYS A 207 -15.61 32.66 21.55
N LEU A 208 -15.76 31.89 22.62
CA LEU A 208 -14.74 30.92 23.05
C LEU A 208 -14.68 29.72 22.10
N PHE A 209 -15.82 29.22 21.64
CA PHE A 209 -15.87 28.13 20.66
C PHE A 209 -15.24 28.54 19.32
N SER A 210 -15.43 29.78 18.87
CA SER A 210 -14.79 30.29 17.65
C SER A 210 -13.26 30.46 17.77
N MET A 211 -12.72 30.50 19.00
CA MET A 211 -11.27 30.55 19.24
C MET A 211 -10.64 29.16 19.34
N GLY A 212 -11.44 28.09 19.27
CA GLY A 212 -10.95 26.71 19.28
C GLY A 212 -10.14 26.38 18.02
N ILE A 213 -9.31 25.34 18.12
CA ILE A 213 -8.55 24.81 16.98
C ILE A 213 -9.51 24.22 15.94
N ASP A 214 -9.20 24.45 14.66
CA ASP A 214 -9.96 23.87 13.55
C ASP A 214 -9.72 22.36 13.43
N VAL A 215 -10.81 21.62 13.24
CA VAL A 215 -10.81 20.16 13.12
C VAL A 215 -10.60 19.73 11.67
N THR A 216 -11.04 20.52 10.67
CA THR A 216 -11.06 20.10 9.25
C THR A 216 -9.67 20.05 8.63
N ARG A 217 -8.84 21.09 8.81
CA ARG A 217 -7.48 21.17 8.27
C ARG A 217 -6.59 19.96 8.60
N PRO A 218 -6.57 19.41 9.84
CA PRO A 218 -5.88 18.16 10.12
C PRO A 218 -6.31 16.96 9.27
N PHE A 219 -7.60 16.84 8.94
CA PHE A 219 -8.10 15.77 8.07
C PHE A 219 -7.71 15.99 6.61
N GLU A 220 -7.80 17.23 6.11
CA GLU A 220 -7.31 17.58 4.77
C GLU A 220 -5.82 17.24 4.64
N TYR A 221 -5.02 17.57 5.66
CA TYR A 221 -3.60 17.23 5.70
C TYR A 221 -3.36 15.71 5.71
N LEU A 222 -4.13 14.96 6.50
CA LEU A 222 -4.02 13.49 6.56
C LEU A 222 -4.34 12.88 5.18
N LEU A 223 -5.44 13.30 4.54
CA LEU A 223 -5.85 12.76 3.24
C LEU A 223 -4.88 13.17 2.12
N ALA A 224 -4.37 14.41 2.14
CA ALA A 224 -3.47 14.92 1.12
C ALA A 224 -2.04 14.34 1.22
N THR A 225 -1.54 14.12 2.44
CA THR A 225 -0.14 13.71 2.66
C THR A 225 0.03 12.26 3.12
N GLY A 226 -1.04 11.62 3.59
CA GLY A 226 -1.00 10.30 4.23
C GLY A 226 -0.34 10.29 5.61
N ASN A 227 -0.06 11.46 6.20
CA ASN A 227 0.64 11.59 7.49
C ASN A 227 -0.32 11.95 8.63
N LEU A 228 -0.31 11.15 9.68
CA LEU A 228 -1.13 11.28 10.87
C LEU A 228 -0.45 12.15 11.94
N ARG A 229 -1.04 13.32 12.21
CA ARG A 229 -0.61 14.21 13.30
C ARG A 229 -1.35 13.90 14.61
N SER A 230 -1.04 12.74 15.20
CA SER A 230 -1.61 12.26 16.46
C SER A 230 -0.63 12.39 17.64
N LYS A 231 -1.14 12.84 18.79
CA LYS A 231 -0.38 12.85 20.06
C LYS A 231 -0.21 11.44 20.61
N THR A 232 -1.27 10.63 20.56
CA THR A 232 -1.30 9.26 21.12
C THR A 232 -0.71 8.23 20.15
N GLY A 233 -0.66 8.55 18.85
CA GLY A 233 -0.29 7.60 17.80
C GLY A 233 -1.41 6.61 17.45
N LEU A 234 -2.62 6.76 18.03
CA LEU A 234 -3.79 5.91 17.80
C LEU A 234 -3.53 4.39 17.97
N GLY A 235 -2.53 4.00 18.76
CA GLY A 235 -2.15 2.59 18.95
C GLY A 235 -1.41 1.96 17.77
N MET A 236 -1.08 2.74 16.73
CA MET A 236 -0.34 2.26 15.54
C MET A 236 1.17 2.46 15.69
N LEU A 237 1.93 1.58 15.04
CA LEU A 237 3.40 1.66 14.96
C LEU A 237 3.91 2.65 13.91
N GLN A 238 3.03 3.13 13.03
CA GLN A 238 3.36 4.04 11.94
C GLN A 238 2.43 5.26 11.94
N ASP A 239 2.94 6.38 11.45
CA ASP A 239 2.24 7.66 11.35
C ASP A 239 2.21 8.19 9.91
N SER A 240 2.78 7.48 8.94
CA SER A 240 2.92 7.91 7.54
C SER A 240 2.49 6.80 6.58
N GLY A 241 2.10 7.19 5.36
CA GLY A 241 1.68 6.25 4.32
C GLY A 241 0.28 5.64 4.55
N LEU A 242 -0.59 6.32 5.32
CA LEU A 242 -1.95 5.84 5.60
C LEU A 242 -2.95 6.14 4.47
N CYS A 243 -2.64 7.09 3.60
CA CYS A 243 -3.45 7.43 2.43
C CYS A 243 -2.61 7.25 1.16
N VAL A 244 -3.25 6.71 0.13
CA VAL A 244 -2.65 6.50 -1.20
C VAL A 244 -3.56 7.08 -2.26
N VAL A 245 -2.98 7.53 -3.37
CA VAL A 245 -3.76 7.97 -4.53
C VAL A 245 -4.42 6.74 -5.14
N ALA A 246 -5.75 6.80 -5.32
CA ALA A 246 -6.50 5.77 -6.03
C ALA A 246 -6.25 5.91 -7.54
N ASP A 247 -5.18 5.28 -8.02
CA ASP A 247 -4.73 5.40 -9.41
C ASP A 247 -5.77 4.84 -10.39
N LYS A 248 -6.24 5.67 -11.33
CA LYS A 248 -7.14 5.27 -12.43
C LYS A 248 -6.39 5.00 -13.72
N LEU A 249 -5.26 4.30 -13.64
CA LEU A 249 -4.51 3.84 -14.83
C LEU A 249 -5.38 2.94 -15.71
N ASN A 250 -6.06 1.99 -15.07
CA ASN A 250 -7.10 1.14 -15.62
C ASN A 250 -8.02 0.70 -14.47
N PHE A 251 -9.11 0.01 -14.79
CA PHE A 251 -10.09 -0.40 -13.78
C PHE A 251 -9.55 -1.48 -12.82
N ILE A 252 -8.71 -2.41 -13.30
CA ILE A 252 -8.07 -3.45 -12.49
C ILE A 252 -7.21 -2.83 -11.36
N ARG A 253 -6.42 -1.79 -11.69
CA ARG A 253 -5.62 -1.03 -10.72
C ARG A 253 -6.52 -0.33 -9.71
N TYR A 254 -7.55 0.35 -10.18
CA TYR A 254 -8.49 1.06 -9.32
C TYR A 254 -9.15 0.10 -8.31
N LEU A 255 -9.68 -1.03 -8.78
CA LEU A 255 -10.29 -2.06 -7.94
C LEU A 255 -9.30 -2.66 -6.93
N SER A 256 -8.06 -2.91 -7.36
CA SER A 256 -7.03 -3.50 -6.49
C SER A 256 -6.72 -2.66 -5.25
N HIS A 257 -6.84 -1.34 -5.32
CA HIS A 257 -6.60 -0.46 -4.16
C HIS A 257 -7.55 -0.75 -3.01
N PHE A 258 -8.82 -1.07 -3.29
CA PHE A 258 -9.85 -1.31 -2.27
C PHE A 258 -9.78 -2.72 -1.66
N ARG A 259 -9.02 -3.63 -2.28
CA ARG A 259 -8.77 -4.98 -1.76
C ARG A 259 -7.35 -5.14 -1.20
N CYS A 260 -6.57 -4.07 -1.18
CA CYS A 260 -5.19 -4.10 -0.70
C CYS A 260 -5.16 -3.99 0.83
N VAL A 261 -4.40 -4.87 1.48
CA VAL A 261 -4.09 -4.83 2.91
C VAL A 261 -2.57 -4.78 3.08
N HIS A 262 -2.10 -3.90 3.95
CA HIS A 262 -0.68 -3.67 4.16
C HIS A 262 -0.31 -3.91 5.62
N ARG A 263 0.78 -4.64 5.86
CA ARG A 263 1.25 -4.96 7.22
C ARG A 263 1.79 -3.74 7.98
N GLY A 264 2.30 -2.74 7.26
CA GLY A 264 2.83 -1.49 7.80
C GLY A 264 4.25 -1.19 7.32
N ALA A 265 4.57 0.09 7.10
CA ALA A 265 5.87 0.55 6.59
C ALA A 265 7.02 0.30 7.57
N ALA A 266 6.71 0.16 8.87
CA ALA A 266 7.68 -0.24 9.88
C ALA A 266 8.32 -1.61 9.58
N PHE A 267 7.54 -2.54 9.02
CA PHE A 267 7.99 -3.89 8.68
C PHE A 267 8.80 -3.93 7.37
N ALA A 268 8.66 -2.94 6.49
CA ALA A 268 9.46 -2.85 5.27
C ALA A 268 10.96 -2.67 5.56
N LYS A 269 11.28 -1.97 6.67
CA LYS A 269 12.65 -1.74 7.12
C LYS A 269 13.28 -2.96 7.81
N MET A 270 12.47 -3.93 8.23
CA MET A 270 12.98 -5.14 8.86
C MET A 270 13.64 -6.04 7.82
N ARG A 271 14.81 -6.58 8.17
CA ARG A 271 15.56 -7.52 7.31
C ARG A 271 15.06 -8.96 7.42
N THR A 272 14.20 -9.25 8.40
CA THR A 272 13.61 -10.57 8.59
C THR A 272 12.58 -10.87 7.50
N THR A 273 12.55 -12.12 7.04
CA THR A 273 11.63 -12.57 5.99
C THR A 273 10.37 -13.22 6.54
N THR A 274 10.29 -13.46 7.85
CA THR A 274 9.14 -14.13 8.51
C THR A 274 7.82 -13.44 8.20
N VAL A 275 7.80 -12.11 8.32
CA VAL A 275 6.64 -11.24 8.02
C VAL A 275 6.22 -11.24 6.55
N ARG A 276 7.06 -11.76 5.65
CA ARG A 276 6.85 -11.76 4.19
C ARG A 276 6.44 -13.13 3.66
N LYS A 277 6.54 -14.18 4.48
CA LYS A 277 6.20 -15.53 4.08
C LYS A 277 4.68 -15.67 4.00
N LEU A 278 4.23 -16.34 2.94
CA LEU A 278 2.87 -16.86 2.88
C LEU A 278 2.73 -18.00 3.89
N LEU A 279 1.69 -17.95 4.71
CA LEU A 279 1.40 -18.94 5.74
C LEU A 279 0.06 -19.66 5.42
N PRO A 280 -0.09 -20.96 5.74
CA PRO A 280 -1.30 -21.73 5.45
C PRO A 280 -2.60 -21.14 6.01
N GLU A 281 -2.53 -20.48 7.17
CA GLU A 281 -3.64 -19.80 7.83
C GLU A 281 -4.21 -18.64 7.00
N SER A 282 -3.46 -18.18 5.99
CA SER A 282 -3.93 -17.15 5.04
C SER A 282 -4.90 -17.68 3.98
N TRP A 283 -5.06 -19.01 3.86
CA TRP A 283 -5.92 -19.64 2.87
C TRP A 283 -7.35 -19.08 2.93
N GLY A 284 -7.87 -18.66 1.78
CA GLY A 284 -9.22 -18.11 1.67
C GLY A 284 -9.37 -16.67 2.18
N PHE A 285 -8.38 -16.08 2.86
CA PHE A 285 -8.42 -14.70 3.37
C PHE A 285 -7.51 -13.75 2.60
N LEU A 286 -6.22 -14.10 2.45
CA LEU A 286 -5.26 -13.36 1.63
C LEU A 286 -4.89 -14.19 0.40
N CYS A 287 -4.83 -13.53 -0.75
CA CYS A 287 -4.49 -14.21 -1.99
C CYS A 287 -3.00 -14.61 -2.01
N PRO A 288 -2.67 -15.87 -2.34
CA PRO A 288 -1.29 -16.34 -2.37
C PRO A 288 -0.48 -15.82 -3.58
N VAL A 289 -1.17 -15.29 -4.59
CA VAL A 289 -0.58 -14.84 -5.87
C VAL A 289 -0.43 -13.32 -5.92
N HIS A 290 -1.40 -12.57 -5.37
CA HIS A 290 -1.51 -11.15 -5.61
C HIS A 290 -0.71 -10.31 -4.60
N THR A 291 0.61 -10.34 -4.75
CA THR A 291 1.56 -9.49 -4.05
C THR A 291 2.50 -8.85 -5.09
N PRO A 292 2.94 -7.59 -4.93
CA PRO A 292 3.92 -6.99 -5.84
C PRO A 292 5.29 -7.64 -5.66
N ASP A 293 6.13 -7.57 -6.70
CA ASP A 293 7.54 -7.94 -6.60
C ASP A 293 8.38 -6.80 -5.97
N GLY A 294 9.64 -7.12 -5.66
CA GLY A 294 10.59 -6.17 -5.07
C GLY A 294 10.42 -5.96 -3.56
N GLU A 295 10.72 -4.75 -3.09
CA GLU A 295 10.70 -4.40 -1.66
C GLU A 295 9.35 -4.62 -0.95
N PRO A 296 8.17 -4.37 -1.55
CA PRO A 296 6.88 -4.62 -0.87
C PRO A 296 6.41 -6.08 -0.91
N CYS A 297 7.16 -7.01 -1.50
CA CYS A 297 6.77 -8.41 -1.63
C CYS A 297 6.47 -9.06 -0.27
N GLY A 298 5.27 -9.64 -0.15
CA GLY A 298 4.75 -10.27 1.06
C GLY A 298 4.22 -9.31 2.14
N LEU A 299 4.47 -7.99 2.01
CA LEU A 299 3.96 -6.97 2.94
C LEU A 299 2.69 -6.28 2.45
N MET A 300 2.58 -6.14 1.12
CA MET A 300 1.41 -5.59 0.43
C MET A 300 0.65 -6.73 -0.22
N ASN A 301 -0.37 -7.23 0.46
CA ASN A 301 -1.17 -8.36 -0.01
C ASN A 301 -2.59 -7.88 -0.35
N HIS A 302 -3.35 -8.74 -1.02
CA HIS A 302 -4.74 -8.43 -1.35
C HIS A 302 -5.64 -9.51 -0.79
N ILE A 303 -6.77 -9.10 -0.23
CA ILE A 303 -7.78 -10.05 0.24
C ILE A 303 -8.37 -10.83 -0.94
N THR A 304 -8.77 -12.07 -0.68
CA THR A 304 -9.42 -12.94 -1.67
C THR A 304 -10.75 -12.35 -2.14
N THR A 305 -11.36 -12.93 -3.17
CA THR A 305 -12.68 -12.47 -3.67
C THR A 305 -13.78 -12.58 -2.60
N VAL A 306 -13.85 -13.71 -1.90
CA VAL A 306 -14.92 -14.05 -0.96
C VAL A 306 -14.70 -13.51 0.47
N CYS A 307 -13.49 -13.08 0.81
CA CYS A 307 -13.21 -12.53 2.14
C CYS A 307 -13.95 -11.21 2.36
N GLU A 308 -14.61 -11.11 3.49
CA GLU A 308 -15.30 -9.92 3.99
C GLU A 308 -14.64 -9.43 5.27
N ILE A 309 -14.81 -8.13 5.55
CA ILE A 309 -14.37 -7.52 6.80
C ILE A 309 -15.61 -7.11 7.57
N VAL A 310 -15.72 -7.58 8.82
CA VAL A 310 -16.86 -7.25 9.68
C VAL A 310 -16.82 -5.77 10.04
N THR A 311 -17.85 -5.01 9.68
CA THR A 311 -17.99 -3.58 10.02
C THR A 311 -19.07 -3.29 11.06
N GLN A 312 -19.96 -4.25 11.33
CA GLN A 312 -21.10 -4.08 12.23
C GLN A 312 -20.76 -4.51 13.65
N SER A 313 -21.24 -3.76 14.63
CA SER A 313 -21.17 -4.13 16.04
C SER A 313 -22.43 -4.88 16.45
N ALA A 314 -22.27 -6.01 17.13
CA ALA A 314 -23.38 -6.82 17.63
C ALA A 314 -23.69 -6.54 19.10
N TYR A 315 -24.95 -6.68 19.49
CA TYR A 315 -25.36 -6.59 20.89
C TYR A 315 -25.21 -7.95 21.57
N THR A 316 -24.25 -8.06 22.49
CA THR A 316 -23.83 -9.34 23.07
C THR A 316 -24.47 -9.69 24.41
N LEU A 317 -25.31 -8.82 24.99
CA LEU A 317 -25.83 -9.04 26.36
C LEU A 317 -26.70 -10.29 26.53
N SER A 318 -27.28 -10.83 25.44
CA SER A 318 -28.02 -12.10 25.48
C SER A 318 -27.13 -13.35 25.41
N LEU A 319 -25.84 -13.21 25.05
CA LEU A 319 -24.94 -14.35 24.83
C LEU A 319 -24.47 -14.99 26.14
N PRO A 320 -24.03 -14.27 27.19
CA PRO A 320 -23.63 -14.92 28.44
C PRO A 320 -24.75 -15.76 29.08
N PRO A 321 -26.01 -15.28 29.20
CA PRO A 321 -27.11 -16.11 29.70
C PRO A 321 -27.39 -17.34 28.81
N LEU A 322 -27.27 -17.20 27.49
CA LEU A 322 -27.41 -18.30 26.55
C LEU A 322 -26.31 -19.36 26.77
N LEU A 323 -25.05 -18.94 26.93
CA LEU A 323 -23.94 -19.84 27.23
C LEU A 323 -24.18 -20.59 28.54
N CYS A 324 -24.68 -19.91 29.58
CA CYS A 324 -25.05 -20.57 30.84
C CYS A 324 -26.16 -21.62 30.63
N SER A 325 -27.17 -21.31 29.80
CA SER A 325 -28.25 -22.27 29.49
C SER A 325 -27.78 -23.50 28.70
N LEU A 326 -26.65 -23.39 28.00
CA LEU A 326 -26.02 -24.47 27.23
C LEU A 326 -25.07 -25.33 28.09
N GLY A 327 -24.84 -24.97 29.36
CA GLY A 327 -23.99 -25.73 30.29
C GLY A 327 -22.67 -25.06 30.66
N VAL A 328 -22.45 -23.78 30.32
CA VAL A 328 -21.30 -23.03 30.82
C VAL A 328 -21.54 -22.63 32.28
N THR A 329 -20.65 -23.03 33.18
CA THR A 329 -20.70 -22.59 34.58
C THR A 329 -20.19 -21.15 34.67
N PRO A 330 -20.97 -20.19 35.20
CA PRO A 330 -20.53 -18.79 35.31
C PRO A 330 -19.30 -18.65 36.22
N VAL A 331 -18.57 -17.54 36.11
CA VAL A 331 -17.31 -17.32 36.87
C VAL A 331 -17.47 -17.45 38.40
N ASP A 332 -18.63 -17.05 38.93
CA ASP A 332 -18.95 -17.14 40.36
C ASP A 332 -19.36 -18.56 40.81
N GLY A 333 -19.60 -19.46 39.86
CA GLY A 333 -19.96 -20.85 40.11
C GLY A 333 -18.75 -21.78 40.11
N THR A 334 -18.87 -22.88 40.85
CA THR A 334 -17.89 -23.99 40.81
C THR A 334 -18.36 -25.06 39.82
N PRO A 335 -17.53 -25.45 38.83
CA PRO A 335 -17.86 -26.54 37.91
C PRO A 335 -17.92 -27.88 38.66
N SER A 336 -18.56 -28.89 38.06
CA SER A 336 -18.68 -30.22 38.68
C SER A 336 -17.37 -31.01 38.63
N GLN A 337 -16.57 -30.79 37.58
CA GLN A 337 -15.23 -31.34 37.42
C GLN A 337 -14.14 -30.37 37.92
N PRO A 338 -12.92 -30.87 38.21
CA PRO A 338 -11.77 -30.02 38.53
C PRO A 338 -11.50 -29.01 37.41
N TYR A 339 -11.05 -27.80 37.76
CA TYR A 339 -10.73 -26.75 36.78
C TYR A 339 -9.66 -27.17 35.75
N ALA A 340 -8.81 -28.16 36.08
CA ALA A 340 -7.83 -28.70 35.14
C ALA A 340 -8.47 -29.44 33.94
N GLU A 341 -9.70 -29.93 34.12
CA GLU A 341 -10.51 -30.63 33.09
C GLU A 341 -11.61 -29.73 32.51
N CYS A 342 -11.53 -28.42 32.78
CA CYS A 342 -12.48 -27.43 32.26
C CYS A 342 -11.79 -26.44 31.32
N TYR A 343 -12.45 -26.09 30.22
CA TYR A 343 -12.03 -25.01 29.34
C TYR A 343 -12.52 -23.65 29.88
N PRO A 344 -11.65 -22.61 29.91
CA PRO A 344 -12.12 -21.25 30.09
C PRO A 344 -12.93 -20.80 28.87
N VAL A 345 -14.08 -20.18 29.10
CA VAL A 345 -14.96 -19.63 28.05
C VAL A 345 -14.86 -18.11 28.04
N THR A 346 -14.42 -17.54 26.92
CA THR A 346 -14.30 -16.09 26.77
C THR A 346 -15.18 -15.56 25.65
N LEU A 347 -15.83 -14.43 25.88
CA LEU A 347 -16.61 -13.68 24.90
C LEU A 347 -15.97 -12.30 24.70
N ASP A 348 -15.46 -12.02 23.50
CA ASP A 348 -14.82 -10.74 23.15
C ASP A 348 -13.74 -10.30 24.15
N GLY A 349 -12.99 -11.27 24.70
CA GLY A 349 -11.96 -11.04 25.71
C GLY A 349 -12.47 -10.84 27.14
N SER A 350 -13.76 -11.06 27.41
CA SER A 350 -14.32 -11.17 28.77
C SER A 350 -14.42 -12.65 29.18
N LEU A 351 -13.97 -13.00 30.39
CA LEU A 351 -14.14 -14.37 30.92
C LEU A 351 -15.58 -14.54 31.40
N VAL A 352 -16.35 -15.39 30.72
CA VAL A 352 -17.77 -15.65 31.05
C VAL A 352 -17.90 -16.79 32.05
N GLY A 353 -17.03 -17.79 31.97
CA GLY A 353 -17.16 -18.98 32.79
C GLY A 353 -16.25 -20.13 32.38
N TRP A 354 -16.64 -21.32 32.79
CA TRP A 354 -15.94 -22.58 32.59
C TRP A 354 -16.87 -23.63 32.01
N VAL A 355 -16.36 -24.45 31.10
CA VAL A 355 -17.11 -25.56 30.51
C VAL A 355 -16.31 -26.85 30.65
N GLU A 356 -16.98 -27.95 30.95
CA GLU A 356 -16.36 -29.26 31.09
C GLU A 356 -15.82 -29.75 29.73
N LYS A 357 -14.71 -30.50 29.78
CA LYS A 357 -14.00 -30.93 28.57
C LYS A 357 -14.89 -31.70 27.58
N ASP A 358 -15.76 -32.55 28.10
CA ASP A 358 -16.63 -33.43 27.28
C ASP A 358 -17.81 -32.67 26.65
N MET A 359 -18.25 -31.57 27.26
CA MET A 359 -19.37 -30.75 26.81
C MET A 359 -18.97 -29.68 25.78
N ALA A 360 -17.71 -29.25 25.79
CA ALA A 360 -17.23 -28.12 24.99
C ALA A 360 -17.43 -28.29 23.46
N PRO A 361 -17.15 -29.47 22.84
CA PRO A 361 -17.40 -29.67 21.41
C PRO A 361 -18.87 -29.51 21.04
N THR A 362 -19.76 -30.13 21.82
CA THR A 362 -21.22 -30.05 21.61
C THR A 362 -21.73 -28.61 21.68
N ILE A 363 -21.21 -27.82 22.61
CA ILE A 363 -21.56 -26.40 22.74
C ILE A 363 -21.07 -25.61 21.54
N ALA A 364 -19.83 -25.83 21.08
CA ALA A 364 -19.29 -25.17 19.90
C ALA A 364 -20.14 -25.46 18.64
N ASP A 365 -20.52 -26.71 18.42
CA ASP A 365 -21.37 -27.09 17.28
C ASP A 365 -22.79 -26.55 17.39
N THR A 366 -23.35 -26.50 18.61
CA THR A 366 -24.66 -25.89 18.84
C THR A 366 -24.64 -24.38 18.56
N LEU A 367 -23.57 -23.67 18.94
CA LEU A 367 -23.39 -22.25 18.63
C LEU A 367 -23.26 -22.03 17.11
N ARG A 368 -22.53 -22.89 16.40
CA ARG A 368 -22.46 -22.86 14.93
C ARG A 368 -23.83 -23.10 14.30
N HIS A 369 -24.61 -24.05 14.82
CA HIS A 369 -25.97 -24.26 14.35
C HIS A 369 -26.82 -23.01 14.49
N PHE A 370 -26.80 -22.36 15.67
CA PHE A 370 -27.56 -21.13 15.88
C PHE A 370 -27.09 -19.97 14.99
N LYS A 371 -25.78 -19.82 14.75
CA LYS A 371 -25.27 -18.74 13.88
C LYS A 371 -25.68 -18.95 12.41
N VAL A 372 -25.62 -20.19 11.91
CA VAL A 372 -25.99 -20.53 10.51
C VAL A 372 -27.51 -20.44 10.30
N MET A 373 -28.30 -20.87 11.29
CA MET A 373 -29.77 -20.79 11.23
C MET A 373 -30.32 -19.41 11.62
N GLN A 374 -29.46 -18.48 12.06
CA GLN A 374 -29.81 -17.15 12.56
C GLN A 374 -30.82 -17.18 13.72
N GLU A 375 -30.66 -18.16 14.60
CA GLU A 375 -31.49 -18.33 15.79
C GLU A 375 -30.86 -17.66 17.01
N LYS A 376 -31.67 -17.45 18.06
CA LYS A 376 -31.22 -16.94 19.39
C LYS A 376 -30.41 -15.62 19.35
N LYS A 377 -30.55 -14.85 18.28
CA LYS A 377 -29.87 -13.55 18.05
C LYS A 377 -28.34 -13.65 18.03
N ILE A 378 -27.77 -14.78 17.59
CA ILE A 378 -26.33 -14.89 17.34
C ILE A 378 -26.02 -14.28 15.96
N PRO A 379 -25.09 -13.33 15.85
CA PRO A 379 -24.65 -12.80 14.57
C PRO A 379 -24.04 -13.88 13.67
N ALA A 380 -24.29 -13.81 12.36
CA ALA A 380 -23.78 -14.79 11.40
C ALA A 380 -22.24 -14.83 11.32
N TRP A 381 -21.57 -13.71 11.60
CA TRP A 381 -20.10 -13.55 11.58
C TRP A 381 -19.44 -13.84 12.94
N THR A 382 -20.17 -14.42 13.90
CA THR A 382 -19.59 -14.85 15.18
C THR A 382 -18.62 -15.99 14.94
N GLU A 383 -17.39 -15.81 15.39
CA GLU A 383 -16.33 -16.81 15.31
C GLU A 383 -16.32 -17.63 16.59
N VAL A 384 -16.37 -18.96 16.44
CA VAL A 384 -16.49 -19.91 17.56
C VAL A 384 -15.28 -20.84 17.55
N VAL A 385 -14.28 -20.53 18.37
CA VAL A 385 -12.99 -21.24 18.37
C VAL A 385 -12.89 -22.14 19.60
N LEU A 386 -12.82 -23.45 19.38
CA LEU A 386 -12.48 -24.41 20.41
C LEU A 386 -11.04 -24.89 20.22
N ILE A 387 -10.14 -24.48 21.12
CA ILE A 387 -8.75 -24.95 21.14
C ILE A 387 -8.66 -26.16 22.06
N PRO A 388 -8.39 -27.37 21.54
CA PRO A 388 -8.43 -28.60 22.34
C PRO A 388 -7.25 -28.73 23.30
N MET A 389 -7.46 -29.39 24.43
CA MET A 389 -6.40 -29.83 25.34
C MET A 389 -5.68 -31.05 24.75
N THR A 390 -4.45 -30.87 24.25
CA THR A 390 -3.71 -31.92 23.51
C THR A 390 -2.67 -32.66 24.35
N GLY A 391 -2.47 -32.27 25.63
CA GLY A 391 -1.43 -32.85 26.51
C GLY A 391 0.02 -32.58 26.07
N LYS A 392 0.20 -31.88 24.94
CA LYS A 392 1.48 -31.39 24.41
C LYS A 392 1.47 -29.86 24.41
N PRO A 393 2.65 -29.21 24.30
CA PRO A 393 2.71 -27.75 24.17
C PRO A 393 2.06 -27.30 22.85
N SER A 394 0.79 -26.89 22.92
CA SER A 394 0.02 -26.30 21.82
C SER A 394 -0.44 -24.89 22.17
N LEU A 395 -1.32 -24.30 21.36
CA LEU A 395 -2.01 -23.06 21.72
C LEU A 395 -2.79 -23.24 23.03
N TYR A 396 -2.93 -22.15 23.77
CA TYR A 396 -3.57 -22.18 25.09
C TYR A 396 -5.05 -22.63 24.96
N PRO A 397 -5.46 -23.72 25.63
CA PRO A 397 -6.77 -24.32 25.44
C PRO A 397 -7.89 -23.42 25.98
N GLY A 398 -9.03 -23.40 25.29
CA GLY A 398 -10.19 -22.59 25.66
C GLY A 398 -11.26 -22.56 24.59
N LEU A 399 -12.45 -22.09 24.97
CA LEU A 399 -13.53 -21.76 24.05
C LEU A 399 -13.59 -20.23 23.90
N PHE A 400 -13.14 -19.72 22.76
CA PHE A 400 -13.06 -18.30 22.46
C PHE A 400 -14.17 -17.92 21.47
N ILE A 401 -14.99 -16.94 21.83
CA ILE A 401 -16.09 -16.45 20.99
C ILE A 401 -15.84 -14.98 20.67
N PHE A 402 -15.79 -14.65 19.38
CA PHE A 402 -15.58 -13.28 18.90
C PHE A 402 -16.74 -12.78 18.06
N THR A 403 -17.23 -11.59 18.37
CA THR A 403 -18.31 -10.89 17.67
C THR A 403 -17.89 -9.50 17.18
N THR A 404 -16.70 -9.04 17.55
CA THR A 404 -16.18 -7.71 17.23
C THR A 404 -16.06 -7.43 15.73
N PRO A 405 -16.14 -6.15 15.33
CA PRO A 405 -15.76 -5.69 13.98
C PRO A 405 -14.24 -5.79 13.73
N CYS A 406 -13.77 -5.39 12.54
CA CYS A 406 -12.38 -5.48 12.04
C CYS A 406 -11.88 -6.88 11.68
N ARG A 407 -12.65 -7.94 11.98
CA ARG A 407 -12.24 -9.32 11.71
C ARG A 407 -12.45 -9.68 10.24
N MET A 408 -11.56 -10.53 9.74
CA MET A 408 -11.72 -11.16 8.44
C MET A 408 -12.61 -12.38 8.61
N VAL A 409 -13.64 -12.46 7.78
CA VAL A 409 -14.51 -13.63 7.68
C VAL A 409 -14.64 -14.06 6.23
N ARG A 410 -14.87 -15.34 5.99
CA ARG A 410 -15.13 -15.86 4.65
C ARG A 410 -16.23 -16.92 4.68
N PRO A 411 -17.03 -17.05 3.62
CA PRO A 411 -18.05 -18.07 3.52
C PRO A 411 -17.46 -19.44 3.12
N VAL A 412 -17.93 -20.50 3.76
CA VAL A 412 -17.71 -21.90 3.42
C VAL A 412 -19.02 -22.67 3.52
N ARG A 413 -19.15 -23.82 2.85
CA ARG A 413 -20.34 -24.66 2.95
C ARG A 413 -20.24 -25.58 4.17
N ASN A 414 -21.18 -25.47 5.11
CA ASN A 414 -21.33 -26.41 6.20
C ASN A 414 -22.03 -27.68 5.70
N LEU A 415 -21.37 -28.84 5.82
CA LEU A 415 -21.87 -30.11 5.28
C LEU A 415 -23.04 -30.69 6.09
N ALA A 416 -23.08 -30.44 7.41
CA ALA A 416 -24.15 -30.93 8.28
C ALA A 416 -25.48 -30.20 8.04
N LEU A 417 -25.42 -28.90 7.75
CA LEU A 417 -26.60 -28.04 7.55
C LEU A 417 -26.92 -27.77 6.08
N GLY A 418 -25.98 -28.02 5.18
CA GLY A 418 -26.11 -27.74 3.74
C GLY A 418 -26.20 -26.24 3.40
N LYS A 419 -25.77 -25.35 4.31
CA LYS A 419 -25.83 -23.89 4.18
C LYS A 419 -24.45 -23.25 4.25
N GLU A 420 -24.35 -22.02 3.80
CA GLU A 420 -23.13 -21.21 3.94
C GLU A 420 -22.92 -20.76 5.39
N GLU A 421 -21.68 -20.87 5.85
CA GLU A 421 -21.22 -20.49 7.18
C GLU A 421 -20.05 -19.52 7.03
N LEU A 422 -20.10 -18.40 7.75
CA LEU A 422 -18.97 -17.48 7.86
C LEU A 422 -18.00 -17.98 8.93
N ILE A 423 -16.74 -18.17 8.55
CA ILE A 423 -15.65 -18.59 9.45
C ILE A 423 -14.60 -17.50 9.55
N GLY A 424 -13.98 -17.40 10.73
CA GLY A 424 -12.87 -16.48 10.99
C GLY A 424 -11.49 -17.12 10.81
N THR A 425 -10.44 -16.31 10.92
CA THR A 425 -9.06 -16.73 10.68
C THR A 425 -8.52 -17.69 11.74
N LEU A 426 -8.91 -17.51 13.01
CA LEU A 426 -8.46 -18.37 14.10
C LEU A 426 -9.25 -19.68 14.12
N GLU A 427 -10.56 -19.62 13.82
CA GLU A 427 -11.41 -20.80 13.73
C GLU A 427 -10.90 -21.79 12.68
N GLN A 428 -10.47 -21.29 11.51
CA GLN A 428 -10.00 -22.11 10.40
C GLN A 428 -8.85 -23.06 10.76
N VAL A 429 -7.97 -22.68 11.69
CA VAL A 429 -6.80 -23.50 12.08
C VAL A 429 -7.21 -24.86 12.66
N PHE A 430 -8.40 -24.95 13.25
CA PHE A 430 -8.92 -26.14 13.90
C PHE A 430 -10.07 -26.80 13.13
N MET A 431 -10.35 -26.36 11.90
CA MET A 431 -11.42 -26.89 11.06
C MET A 431 -10.87 -27.73 9.90
N ASN A 432 -11.59 -28.79 9.56
CA ASN A 432 -11.31 -29.62 8.39
C ASN A 432 -12.25 -29.20 7.24
N ILE A 433 -11.70 -28.49 6.26
CA ILE A 433 -12.41 -27.92 5.12
C ILE A 433 -11.88 -28.59 3.84
N ALA A 434 -12.73 -29.33 3.13
CA ALA A 434 -12.37 -29.91 1.84
C ALA A 434 -12.41 -28.87 0.72
N VAL A 435 -11.51 -28.96 -0.27
CA VAL A 435 -11.51 -28.04 -1.42
C VAL A 435 -12.47 -28.57 -2.49
N LEU A 436 -12.39 -29.86 -2.80
CA LEU A 436 -13.25 -30.54 -3.76
C LEU A 436 -14.22 -31.50 -3.05
N GLU A 437 -15.31 -31.86 -3.74
CA GLU A 437 -16.30 -32.80 -3.20
C GLU A 437 -15.72 -34.22 -3.03
N ASP A 438 -14.82 -34.63 -3.93
CA ASP A 438 -14.17 -35.94 -3.90
C ASP A 438 -13.17 -36.10 -2.74
N GLU A 439 -12.76 -35.00 -2.10
CA GLU A 439 -11.83 -34.99 -0.96
C GLU A 439 -12.55 -35.10 0.40
N ILE A 440 -13.88 -35.16 0.40
CA ILE A 440 -14.67 -35.21 1.64
C ILE A 440 -14.48 -36.58 2.31
N VAL A 441 -13.91 -36.57 3.52
CA VAL A 441 -13.77 -37.78 4.36
C VAL A 441 -14.89 -37.81 5.40
N PRO A 442 -15.81 -38.80 5.34
CA PRO A 442 -16.93 -38.91 6.27
C PRO A 442 -16.47 -38.95 7.73
N GLY A 443 -17.09 -38.13 8.59
CA GLY A 443 -16.78 -38.05 10.02
C GLY A 443 -15.52 -37.24 10.38
N VAL A 444 -14.75 -36.78 9.39
CA VAL A 444 -13.55 -35.93 9.62
C VAL A 444 -13.77 -34.53 9.05
N THR A 445 -14.20 -34.44 7.79
CA THR A 445 -14.47 -33.19 7.09
C THR A 445 -15.79 -32.60 7.56
N THR A 446 -15.79 -31.35 8.02
CA THR A 446 -16.99 -30.67 8.51
C THR A 446 -17.53 -29.65 7.50
N HIS A 447 -16.65 -29.08 6.68
CA HIS A 447 -16.99 -28.02 5.73
C HIS A 447 -16.36 -28.27 4.36
N GLN A 448 -16.84 -27.54 3.36
CA GLN A 448 -16.32 -27.55 1.99
C GLN A 448 -16.17 -26.10 1.48
N GLU A 449 -15.15 -25.85 0.67
CA GLU A 449 -15.03 -24.59 -0.07
C GLU A 449 -16.21 -24.39 -1.04
N LEU A 450 -16.64 -23.15 -1.24
CA LEU A 450 -17.69 -22.84 -2.22
C LEU A 450 -17.21 -23.13 -3.65
N PHE A 451 -15.99 -22.70 -3.94
CA PHE A 451 -15.31 -22.89 -5.21
C PHE A 451 -13.80 -23.00 -4.96
N PRO A 452 -13.04 -23.85 -5.68
CA PRO A 452 -11.60 -23.99 -5.51
C PRO A 452 -10.81 -22.69 -5.70
N HIS A 453 -11.27 -21.81 -6.60
CA HIS A 453 -10.64 -20.52 -6.88
C HIS A 453 -11.00 -19.42 -5.86
N SER A 454 -11.74 -19.73 -4.79
CA SER A 454 -12.07 -18.79 -3.71
C SER A 454 -10.83 -18.28 -2.95
N MET A 455 -9.73 -19.03 -3.00
CA MET A 455 -8.44 -18.60 -2.43
C MET A 455 -7.75 -17.46 -3.22
N LEU A 456 -8.25 -17.11 -4.40
CA LEU A 456 -7.65 -16.08 -5.25
C LEU A 456 -8.31 -14.71 -5.04
N SER A 457 -7.53 -13.64 -5.23
CA SER A 457 -8.05 -12.27 -5.28
C SER A 457 -8.78 -12.01 -6.61
N VAL A 458 -9.52 -10.91 -6.67
CA VAL A 458 -10.23 -10.48 -7.88
C VAL A 458 -9.32 -10.47 -9.11
N VAL A 459 -8.13 -9.87 -8.99
CA VAL A 459 -7.20 -9.74 -10.12
C VAL A 459 -6.57 -11.08 -10.50
N ALA A 460 -6.27 -11.94 -9.52
CA ALA A 460 -5.72 -13.26 -9.78
C ALA A 460 -6.75 -14.17 -10.48
N ASN A 461 -8.04 -14.01 -10.17
CA ASN A 461 -9.13 -14.72 -10.85
C ASN A 461 -9.37 -14.28 -12.31
N PHE A 462 -8.78 -13.19 -12.78
CA PHE A 462 -8.84 -12.78 -14.19
C PHE A 462 -7.78 -13.46 -15.07
N ILE A 463 -6.88 -14.25 -14.46
CA ILE A 463 -5.83 -14.98 -15.17
C ILE A 463 -6.44 -16.29 -15.70
N PRO A 464 -6.55 -16.49 -17.03
CA PRO A 464 -7.06 -17.73 -17.58
C PRO A 464 -6.11 -18.88 -17.25
N PHE A 465 -6.64 -20.04 -16.85
CA PHE A 465 -5.85 -21.27 -16.60
C PHE A 465 -4.62 -21.02 -15.70
N SER A 466 -4.80 -20.28 -14.60
CA SER A 466 -3.68 -19.87 -13.73
C SER A 466 -2.97 -21.06 -13.07
N ASP A 467 -3.70 -22.15 -12.84
CA ASP A 467 -3.24 -23.45 -12.34
C ASP A 467 -2.21 -24.13 -13.27
N HIS A 468 -2.20 -23.79 -14.55
CA HIS A 468 -1.26 -24.33 -15.54
C HIS A 468 0.01 -23.48 -15.73
N ASN A 469 0.18 -22.41 -14.94
CA ASN A 469 1.35 -21.54 -15.00
C ASN A 469 2.21 -21.69 -13.75
N GLN A 470 3.52 -21.51 -13.90
CA GLN A 470 4.39 -21.37 -12.74
C GLN A 470 3.97 -20.17 -11.87
N SER A 471 3.88 -20.35 -10.55
CA SER A 471 3.38 -19.34 -9.60
C SER A 471 3.93 -17.91 -9.78
N PRO A 472 5.25 -17.68 -10.00
CA PRO A 472 5.78 -16.32 -10.21
C PRO A 472 5.17 -15.59 -11.41
N ARG A 473 4.70 -16.33 -12.42
CA ARG A 473 4.07 -15.77 -13.63
C ARG A 473 2.68 -15.23 -13.33
N ASN A 474 1.92 -15.93 -12.49
CA ASN A 474 0.63 -15.45 -12.02
C ASN A 474 0.79 -14.17 -11.16
N MET A 475 1.83 -14.13 -10.31
CA MET A 475 2.17 -12.94 -9.53
C MET A 475 2.54 -11.75 -10.43
N TYR A 476 3.38 -11.99 -11.44
CA TYR A 476 3.72 -10.96 -12.43
C TYR A 476 2.51 -10.51 -13.22
N GLN A 477 1.59 -11.39 -13.59
CA GLN A 477 0.38 -10.98 -14.28
C GLN A 477 -0.48 -10.05 -13.42
N CYS A 478 -0.64 -10.34 -12.12
CA CYS A 478 -1.36 -9.44 -11.22
C CYS A 478 -0.76 -8.02 -11.25
N GLN A 479 0.56 -7.90 -11.35
CA GLN A 479 1.23 -6.61 -11.46
C GLN A 479 1.09 -5.99 -12.85
N MET A 480 1.32 -6.76 -13.92
CA MET A 480 1.26 -6.28 -15.30
C MET A 480 -0.15 -5.81 -15.63
N GLY A 481 -1.18 -6.57 -15.26
CA GLY A 481 -2.60 -6.23 -15.40
C GLY A 481 -2.94 -4.86 -14.82
N LYS A 482 -2.38 -4.52 -13.65
CA LYS A 482 -2.51 -3.19 -13.00
C LYS A 482 -1.76 -2.05 -13.70
N GLN A 483 -0.86 -2.36 -14.64
CA GLN A 483 -0.02 -1.41 -15.36
C GLN A 483 -0.40 -1.28 -16.85
N THR A 484 -1.43 -2.00 -17.29
CA THR A 484 -1.91 -1.96 -18.67
C THR A 484 -2.62 -0.64 -18.97
N MET A 485 -2.51 -0.19 -20.21
CA MET A 485 -3.42 0.77 -20.79
C MET A 485 -4.68 0.00 -21.21
N GLY A 486 -5.82 0.38 -20.63
CA GLY A 486 -7.12 -0.18 -20.97
C GLY A 486 -8.13 0.93 -21.22
N PHE A 487 -9.40 0.63 -20.99
CA PHE A 487 -10.45 1.62 -20.91
C PHE A 487 -10.72 1.96 -19.43
N PRO A 488 -10.17 3.06 -18.88
CA PRO A 488 -10.14 3.25 -17.44
C PRO A 488 -11.51 3.58 -16.82
N LEU A 489 -12.35 4.32 -17.54
CA LEU A 489 -13.67 4.78 -17.09
C LEU A 489 -14.47 5.39 -18.25
N LEU A 490 -15.80 5.39 -18.15
CA LEU A 490 -16.72 5.90 -19.18
C LEU A 490 -16.84 7.44 -19.17
N THR A 491 -16.84 8.07 -17.99
CA THR A 491 -17.04 9.52 -17.80
C THR A 491 -15.75 10.35 -17.88
N TYR A 492 -14.82 10.00 -18.78
CA TYR A 492 -13.49 10.63 -18.79
C TYR A 492 -13.51 12.08 -19.27
N GLN A 493 -14.54 12.47 -20.03
CA GLN A 493 -14.74 13.85 -20.49
C GLN A 493 -15.07 14.80 -19.33
N ASP A 494 -15.81 14.31 -18.33
CA ASP A 494 -16.25 15.07 -17.16
C ASP A 494 -15.17 15.15 -16.08
N ARG A 495 -14.08 14.39 -16.21
CA ARG A 495 -12.97 14.35 -15.25
C ARG A 495 -11.79 15.21 -15.65
N SER A 496 -10.98 15.57 -14.66
CA SER A 496 -9.80 16.42 -14.77
C SER A 496 -8.60 15.76 -14.09
N ASP A 497 -8.41 14.46 -14.35
CA ASP A 497 -7.30 13.70 -13.76
C ASP A 497 -5.96 14.13 -14.35
N ASN A 498 -4.89 14.09 -13.54
CA ASN A 498 -3.55 14.51 -13.97
C ASN A 498 -3.04 13.72 -15.19
N LYS A 499 -3.25 12.40 -15.21
CA LYS A 499 -2.87 11.54 -16.34
C LYS A 499 -3.79 10.33 -16.44
N LEU A 500 -4.37 10.10 -17.62
CA LEU A 500 -5.15 8.90 -17.96
C LEU A 500 -4.57 8.22 -19.19
N TYR A 501 -4.65 6.89 -19.23
CA TYR A 501 -4.20 6.07 -20.35
C TYR A 501 -5.43 5.35 -20.91
N ARG A 502 -5.73 5.57 -22.19
CA ARG A 502 -6.91 5.00 -22.83
C ARG A 502 -6.54 4.24 -24.08
N LEU A 503 -6.94 2.98 -24.15
CA LEU A 503 -6.93 2.18 -25.37
C LEU A 503 -8.14 2.56 -26.23
N GLN A 504 -7.93 2.72 -27.54
CA GLN A 504 -8.98 3.21 -28.45
C GLN A 504 -9.98 2.11 -28.82
N THR A 505 -9.50 0.91 -29.13
CA THR A 505 -10.28 -0.23 -29.63
C THR A 505 -10.03 -1.47 -28.78
N PRO A 506 -10.35 -1.44 -27.48
CA PRO A 506 -10.25 -2.63 -26.64
C PRO A 506 -11.32 -3.66 -27.05
N GLN A 507 -11.07 -4.94 -26.77
CA GLN A 507 -11.98 -6.04 -27.05
C GLN A 507 -12.27 -6.86 -25.78
N SER A 508 -13.37 -7.61 -25.80
CA SER A 508 -13.60 -8.64 -24.78
C SER A 508 -12.73 -9.87 -25.07
N PRO A 509 -12.10 -10.50 -24.06
CA PRO A 509 -11.35 -11.73 -24.25
C PRO A 509 -12.26 -12.90 -24.67
N LEU A 510 -11.89 -13.64 -25.71
CA LEU A 510 -12.63 -14.84 -26.16
C LEU A 510 -12.58 -15.99 -25.13
N VAL A 511 -11.51 -16.02 -24.34
CA VAL A 511 -11.25 -17.01 -23.29
C VAL A 511 -11.24 -16.27 -21.97
N ARG A 512 -12.28 -16.42 -21.14
CA ARG A 512 -12.42 -15.59 -19.94
C ARG A 512 -12.96 -16.40 -18.76
N PRO A 513 -12.40 -16.22 -17.54
CA PRO A 513 -12.96 -16.85 -16.35
C PRO A 513 -14.36 -16.32 -16.04
N SER A 514 -15.20 -17.14 -15.41
CA SER A 514 -16.52 -16.76 -14.90
C SER A 514 -16.53 -15.46 -14.07
N MET A 515 -15.48 -15.24 -13.27
CA MET A 515 -15.31 -14.03 -12.47
C MET A 515 -15.15 -12.75 -13.29
N TYR A 516 -14.69 -12.83 -14.54
CA TYR A 516 -14.62 -11.66 -15.43
C TYR A 516 -16.02 -11.10 -15.70
N ASP A 517 -17.00 -11.99 -15.89
CA ASP A 517 -18.39 -11.64 -16.16
C ASP A 517 -19.10 -11.20 -14.87
N TYR A 518 -18.82 -11.86 -13.74
CA TYR A 518 -19.36 -11.45 -12.43
C TYR A 518 -19.02 -10.00 -12.06
N TYR A 519 -17.82 -9.52 -12.43
CA TYR A 519 -17.38 -8.14 -12.18
C TYR A 519 -17.69 -7.16 -13.32
N ASP A 520 -18.46 -7.58 -14.34
CA ASP A 520 -18.82 -6.79 -15.52
C ASP A 520 -17.61 -6.09 -16.18
N MET A 521 -16.49 -6.83 -16.29
CA MET A 521 -15.23 -6.28 -16.79
C MET A 521 -15.27 -5.89 -18.27
N ASP A 522 -16.30 -6.32 -19.01
CA ASP A 522 -16.59 -5.88 -20.39
C ASP A 522 -16.87 -4.38 -20.49
N ASN A 523 -17.26 -3.72 -19.39
CA ASN A 523 -17.37 -2.26 -19.35
C ASN A 523 -15.99 -1.57 -19.35
N TYR A 524 -14.94 -2.27 -18.92
CA TYR A 524 -13.59 -1.75 -18.75
C TYR A 524 -12.50 -2.68 -19.34
N PRO A 525 -12.56 -3.01 -20.63
CA PRO A 525 -11.63 -3.94 -21.25
C PRO A 525 -10.21 -3.35 -21.30
N VAL A 526 -9.21 -4.22 -21.17
CA VAL A 526 -7.80 -3.84 -20.91
C VAL A 526 -6.82 -4.29 -22.01
N GLY A 527 -7.33 -4.82 -23.13
CA GLY A 527 -6.51 -5.45 -24.15
C GLY A 527 -7.29 -5.74 -25.44
N THR A 528 -6.66 -6.54 -26.29
CA THR A 528 -7.16 -6.91 -27.62
C THR A 528 -6.82 -8.37 -27.89
N ASN A 529 -7.72 -9.11 -28.53
CA ASN A 529 -7.40 -10.46 -29.01
C ASN A 529 -6.46 -10.32 -30.22
N ALA A 530 -5.33 -11.03 -30.19
CA ALA A 530 -4.33 -11.00 -31.24
C ALA A 530 -4.10 -12.41 -31.78
N ILE A 531 -3.88 -12.54 -33.09
CA ILE A 531 -3.43 -13.79 -33.69
C ILE A 531 -1.93 -13.92 -33.42
N VAL A 532 -1.56 -14.94 -32.67
CA VAL A 532 -0.17 -15.17 -32.22
C VAL A 532 0.36 -16.44 -32.87
N ALA A 533 1.50 -16.32 -33.56
CA ALA A 533 2.27 -17.46 -34.03
C ALA A 533 3.50 -17.66 -33.14
N VAL A 534 3.67 -18.89 -32.64
CA VAL A 534 4.85 -19.28 -31.86
C VAL A 534 5.90 -19.84 -32.82
N ILE A 535 6.82 -18.98 -33.26
CA ILE A 535 7.83 -19.29 -34.28
C ILE A 535 9.09 -18.46 -34.05
N SER A 536 10.26 -19.04 -34.34
CA SER A 536 11.51 -18.28 -34.51
C SER A 536 11.74 -18.03 -36.00
N TYR A 537 11.41 -16.83 -36.48
CA TYR A 537 11.46 -16.50 -37.91
C TYR A 537 12.35 -15.30 -38.22
N THR A 538 12.18 -14.19 -37.49
CA THR A 538 12.83 -12.92 -37.87
C THR A 538 14.25 -12.75 -37.33
N GLY A 539 14.58 -13.44 -36.24
CA GLY A 539 15.82 -13.21 -35.46
C GLY A 539 15.79 -11.95 -34.59
N TYR A 540 14.78 -11.09 -34.75
CA TYR A 540 14.56 -9.88 -33.95
C TYR A 540 13.66 -10.14 -32.73
N ASP A 541 13.15 -11.36 -32.60
CA ASP A 541 12.27 -11.91 -31.56
C ASP A 541 13.04 -12.73 -30.50
N MET A 542 14.37 -12.60 -30.41
CA MET A 542 15.16 -13.30 -29.39
C MET A 542 14.90 -12.76 -27.97
N GLU A 543 15.04 -13.64 -26.98
CA GLU A 543 14.79 -13.34 -25.56
C GLU A 543 13.35 -12.85 -25.28
N ASP A 544 13.21 -11.60 -24.86
CA ASP A 544 11.93 -10.97 -24.47
C ASP A 544 11.38 -10.06 -25.57
N ALA A 545 11.91 -10.16 -26.78
CA ALA A 545 11.42 -9.42 -27.91
C ALA A 545 10.20 -10.10 -28.55
N MET A 546 9.27 -9.30 -29.04
CA MET A 546 8.19 -9.75 -29.92
C MET A 546 8.11 -8.86 -31.15
N ILE A 547 7.56 -9.43 -32.21
CA ILE A 547 7.33 -8.73 -33.47
C ILE A 547 5.85 -8.49 -33.62
N VAL A 548 5.50 -7.29 -34.09
CA VAL A 548 4.12 -6.94 -34.43
C VAL A 548 4.04 -6.69 -35.93
N SER A 549 2.98 -7.19 -36.57
CA SER A 549 2.67 -6.92 -37.97
C SER A 549 2.47 -5.43 -38.20
N LYS A 550 3.21 -4.87 -39.16
CA LYS A 550 3.09 -3.46 -39.55
C LYS A 550 1.69 -3.16 -40.08
N ALA A 551 1.09 -4.06 -40.87
CA ALA A 551 -0.26 -3.85 -41.40
C ALA A 551 -1.32 -3.86 -40.29
N SER A 552 -1.20 -4.74 -39.29
CA SER A 552 -2.11 -4.74 -38.12
C SER A 552 -1.97 -3.44 -37.32
N TRP A 553 -0.73 -2.95 -37.14
CA TRP A 553 -0.46 -1.65 -36.52
C TRP A 553 -1.09 -0.49 -37.30
N GLU A 554 -0.92 -0.40 -38.62
CA GLU A 554 -1.52 0.64 -39.47
C GLU A 554 -3.06 0.66 -39.41
N ARG A 555 -3.68 -0.51 -39.20
CA ARG A 555 -5.14 -0.67 -39.01
C ARG A 555 -5.63 -0.33 -37.61
N GLY A 556 -4.74 0.03 -36.69
CA GLY A 556 -5.09 0.49 -35.35
C GLY A 556 -4.89 -0.52 -34.22
N PHE A 557 -4.11 -1.59 -34.45
CA PHE A 557 -3.78 -2.55 -33.40
C PHE A 557 -3.15 -1.86 -32.18
N ALA A 558 -3.82 -2.00 -31.03
CA ALA A 558 -3.42 -1.42 -29.75
C ALA A 558 -3.15 0.10 -29.74
N HIS A 559 -3.81 0.87 -30.62
CA HIS A 559 -3.76 2.33 -30.60
C HIS A 559 -4.35 2.90 -29.30
N GLY A 560 -3.71 3.93 -28.76
CA GLY A 560 -4.10 4.53 -27.50
C GLY A 560 -3.78 6.02 -27.42
N SER A 561 -4.41 6.68 -26.47
CA SER A 561 -4.21 8.09 -26.18
C SER A 561 -3.92 8.29 -24.69
N VAL A 562 -3.12 9.31 -24.38
CA VAL A 562 -2.85 9.74 -23.02
C VAL A 562 -3.49 11.10 -22.81
N TYR A 563 -4.36 11.22 -21.82
CA TYR A 563 -4.93 12.50 -21.43
C TYR A 563 -4.09 13.07 -20.28
N LYS A 564 -3.72 14.34 -20.36
CA LYS A 564 -3.02 15.08 -19.30
C LYS A 564 -3.80 16.35 -19.01
N THR A 565 -4.11 16.59 -17.75
CA THR A 565 -4.79 17.82 -17.33
C THR A 565 -3.84 18.71 -16.56
N GLU A 566 -3.82 20.00 -16.89
CA GLU A 566 -3.09 21.01 -16.14
C GLU A 566 -4.10 21.98 -15.52
N SER A 567 -4.07 22.10 -14.19
CA SER A 567 -4.84 23.10 -13.45
C SER A 567 -4.01 24.36 -13.32
N ILE A 568 -4.50 25.46 -13.90
CA ILE A 568 -3.86 26.77 -13.90
C ILE A 568 -4.68 27.67 -13.00
N ASP A 569 -4.12 28.06 -11.86
CA ASP A 569 -4.71 29.06 -10.97
C ASP A 569 -3.86 30.33 -10.98
N LEU A 570 -4.46 31.45 -11.40
CA LEU A 570 -3.79 32.75 -11.39
C LEU A 570 -3.56 33.26 -9.96
N ALA A 571 -4.32 32.79 -8.96
CA ALA A 571 -4.15 33.20 -7.57
C ALA A 571 -2.78 32.80 -7.00
N GLU A 572 -2.22 31.65 -7.42
CA GLU A 572 -0.88 31.20 -6.99
C GLU A 572 0.25 32.11 -7.50
N LYS A 573 0.02 32.81 -8.62
CA LYS A 573 1.00 33.73 -9.21
C LYS A 573 0.98 35.11 -8.56
N ILE A 574 -0.04 35.40 -7.74
CA ILE A 574 -0.17 36.66 -7.02
C ILE A 574 0.73 36.60 -5.78
N LYS A 575 1.88 37.28 -5.83
CA LYS A 575 2.65 37.60 -4.62
C LYS A 575 1.95 38.74 -3.89
N GLN A 576 0.97 38.40 -3.05
CA GLN A 576 0.25 39.25 -2.08
C GLN A 576 -0.09 40.69 -2.56
N VAL A 577 -1.40 40.96 -2.65
CA VAL A 577 -2.12 42.26 -2.55
C VAL A 577 -2.97 42.64 -3.78
N ASP A 578 -2.69 42.17 -5.00
CA ASP A 578 -3.45 42.66 -6.18
C ASP A 578 -4.30 41.58 -6.85
N ASP A 579 -5.62 41.69 -6.72
CA ASP A 579 -6.62 40.78 -7.29
C ASP A 579 -6.96 41.09 -8.77
N SER A 580 -5.96 41.59 -9.49
CA SER A 580 -6.08 42.26 -10.78
C SER A 580 -5.77 41.36 -11.98
N LEU A 581 -5.30 40.12 -11.74
CA LEU A 581 -5.01 39.15 -12.80
C LEU A 581 -6.30 38.47 -13.32
N VAL A 582 -6.48 38.49 -14.63
CA VAL A 582 -7.59 37.82 -15.33
C VAL A 582 -7.05 37.19 -16.62
N PHE A 583 -7.58 36.05 -17.03
CA PHE A 583 -7.29 35.50 -18.36
C PHE A 583 -7.81 36.44 -19.46
N GLY A 584 -7.03 36.59 -20.53
CA GLY A 584 -7.37 37.45 -21.64
C GLY A 584 -6.17 37.79 -22.51
N VAL A 585 -6.44 38.32 -23.69
CA VAL A 585 -5.43 38.74 -24.66
C VAL A 585 -5.48 40.26 -24.84
N LYS A 586 -4.32 40.90 -25.03
CA LYS A 586 -4.27 42.31 -25.42
C LYS A 586 -4.73 42.45 -26.88
N PRO A 587 -5.72 43.32 -27.19
CA PRO A 587 -6.18 43.51 -28.56
C PRO A 587 -5.03 43.87 -29.51
N GLY A 588 -4.85 43.08 -30.57
CA GLY A 588 -3.84 43.31 -31.62
C GLY A 588 -2.43 42.74 -31.36
N ASP A 589 -2.21 41.85 -30.38
CA ASP A 589 -0.90 41.20 -30.19
C ASP A 589 -0.65 40.11 -31.26
N PRO A 590 0.29 40.31 -32.20
CA PRO A 590 0.55 39.37 -33.30
C PRO A 590 1.01 37.99 -32.84
N ARG A 591 1.46 37.84 -31.59
CA ARG A 591 1.95 36.56 -31.04
C ARG A 591 0.84 35.58 -30.69
N VAL A 592 -0.41 36.04 -30.61
CA VAL A 592 -1.52 35.29 -29.99
C VAL A 592 -2.68 35.05 -30.96
N ILE A 593 -2.82 35.89 -31.99
CA ILE A 593 -3.99 36.00 -32.88
C ILE A 593 -4.42 34.68 -33.56
N GLN A 594 -3.51 33.72 -33.76
CA GLN A 594 -3.83 32.46 -34.43
C GLN A 594 -4.04 31.27 -33.48
N ASN A 595 -3.62 31.38 -32.22
CA ASN A 595 -3.49 30.22 -31.33
C ASN A 595 -4.41 30.28 -30.11
N LEU A 596 -4.70 31.49 -29.59
CA LEU A 596 -5.59 31.68 -28.45
C LEU A 596 -6.82 32.51 -28.84
N ASP A 597 -7.94 32.20 -28.19
CA ASP A 597 -9.18 32.95 -28.30
C ASP A 597 -9.12 34.26 -27.50
N ALA A 598 -10.13 35.11 -27.62
CA ALA A 598 -10.20 36.43 -26.97
C ALA A 598 -10.13 36.34 -25.43
N ASP A 599 -10.53 35.20 -24.86
CA ASP A 599 -10.48 34.89 -23.43
C ASP A 599 -9.07 34.51 -22.93
N GLY A 600 -8.07 34.39 -23.82
CA GLY A 600 -6.71 34.02 -23.49
C GLY A 600 -6.47 32.51 -23.36
N LEU A 601 -7.41 31.67 -23.80
CA LEU A 601 -7.33 30.21 -23.79
C LEU A 601 -7.15 29.64 -25.21
N PRO A 602 -6.59 28.42 -25.35
CA PRO A 602 -6.41 27.82 -26.67
C PRO A 602 -7.72 27.26 -27.23
N HIS A 603 -7.85 27.18 -28.55
CA HIS A 603 -9.03 26.56 -29.17
C HIS A 603 -9.10 25.05 -28.89
N ILE A 604 -10.29 24.54 -28.57
CA ILE A 604 -10.54 23.09 -28.46
C ILE A 604 -10.30 22.45 -29.83
N GLY A 605 -9.52 21.37 -29.87
CA GLY A 605 -9.10 20.69 -31.08
C GLY A 605 -7.81 21.24 -31.72
N SER A 606 -7.27 22.35 -31.22
CA SER A 606 -5.98 22.86 -31.69
C SER A 606 -4.83 21.91 -31.36
N ILE A 607 -3.86 21.83 -32.25
CA ILE A 607 -2.62 21.07 -32.05
C ILE A 607 -1.60 22.01 -31.44
N LEU A 608 -1.09 21.69 -30.25
CA LEU A 608 -0.04 22.44 -29.59
C LEU A 608 1.32 21.74 -29.77
N GLN A 609 2.32 22.50 -30.15
CA GLN A 609 3.71 22.11 -30.26
C GLN A 609 4.60 22.90 -29.28
N TYR A 610 5.83 22.42 -29.09
CA TYR A 610 6.78 23.06 -28.19
C TYR A 610 7.03 24.52 -28.62
N GLY A 611 6.79 25.46 -27.71
CA GLY A 611 6.97 26.89 -27.96
C GLY A 611 5.72 27.61 -28.47
N ASP A 612 4.60 26.91 -28.68
CA ASP A 612 3.33 27.57 -29.05
C ASP A 612 2.73 28.33 -27.84
N PRO A 613 2.02 29.45 -28.06
CA PRO A 613 1.22 30.10 -27.03
C PRO A 613 0.22 29.11 -26.41
N TYR A 614 0.26 28.95 -25.09
CA TYR A 614 -0.59 28.01 -24.37
C TYR A 614 -1.76 28.69 -23.65
N TYR A 615 -1.48 29.76 -22.91
CA TYR A 615 -2.51 30.66 -22.37
C TYR A 615 -1.93 32.06 -22.12
N SER A 616 -2.81 33.06 -22.08
CA SER A 616 -2.46 34.44 -21.77
C SER A 616 -3.33 34.99 -20.64
N TYR A 617 -2.72 35.85 -19.83
CA TYR A 617 -3.41 36.57 -18.77
C TYR A 617 -2.92 38.02 -18.70
N LEU A 618 -3.82 38.89 -18.27
CA LEU A 618 -3.64 40.34 -18.20
C LEU A 618 -3.64 40.77 -16.73
N ASN A 619 -2.82 41.76 -16.43
CA ASN A 619 -2.97 42.52 -15.20
C ASN A 619 -3.82 43.76 -15.47
N LEU A 620 -5.02 43.84 -14.87
CA LEU A 620 -5.93 44.98 -15.03
C LEU A 620 -5.40 46.29 -14.41
N SER A 621 -4.51 46.22 -13.41
CA SER A 621 -3.96 47.43 -12.76
C SER A 621 -2.83 48.05 -13.57
N THR A 622 -1.99 47.24 -14.23
CA THR A 622 -0.84 47.71 -15.02
C THR A 622 -1.07 47.70 -16.54
N GLY A 623 -2.09 46.98 -17.02
CA GLY A 623 -2.34 46.77 -18.46
C GLY A 623 -1.31 45.86 -19.14
N GLU A 624 -0.46 45.18 -18.38
CA GLU A 624 0.56 44.27 -18.89
C GLU A 624 -0.03 42.89 -19.23
N SER A 625 0.40 42.33 -20.37
CA SER A 625 0.00 41.01 -20.84
C SER A 625 1.12 40.00 -20.69
N PHE A 626 0.82 38.87 -20.05
CA PHE A 626 1.73 37.75 -19.89
C PHE A 626 1.26 36.58 -20.74
N ILE A 627 2.20 35.96 -21.47
CA ILE A 627 1.94 34.78 -22.30
C ILE A 627 2.78 33.64 -21.75
N THR A 628 2.12 32.51 -21.49
CA THR A 628 2.80 31.26 -21.14
C THR A 628 2.83 30.37 -22.38
N TYR A 629 4.01 29.86 -22.71
CA TYR A 629 4.21 28.96 -23.84
C TYR A 629 4.18 27.51 -23.42
N TYR A 630 3.78 26.64 -24.34
CA TYR A 630 3.74 25.20 -24.14
C TYR A 630 5.16 24.62 -24.03
N LYS A 631 5.46 24.00 -22.89
CA LYS A 631 6.82 23.53 -22.55
C LYS A 631 7.06 22.05 -22.82
N SER A 632 6.01 21.27 -23.07
CA SER A 632 6.17 19.84 -23.35
C SER A 632 6.71 19.66 -24.78
N LYS A 633 7.57 18.66 -24.95
CA LYS A 633 8.12 18.30 -26.27
C LYS A 633 7.15 17.50 -27.13
N GLU A 634 6.12 16.95 -26.51
CA GLU A 634 5.15 16.08 -27.18
C GLU A 634 4.02 16.92 -27.71
N SER A 635 3.76 16.82 -29.02
CA SER A 635 2.59 17.45 -29.61
C SER A 635 1.32 16.88 -28.99
N CYS A 636 0.39 17.76 -28.63
CA CYS A 636 -0.89 17.37 -28.05
C CYS A 636 -2.04 18.08 -28.77
N ILE A 637 -3.24 17.56 -28.55
CA ILE A 637 -4.50 18.16 -29.02
C ILE A 637 -5.22 18.67 -27.78
N VAL A 638 -5.73 19.90 -27.81
CA VAL A 638 -6.59 20.42 -26.73
C VAL A 638 -7.93 19.67 -26.78
N ASP A 639 -8.25 18.91 -25.74
CA ASP A 639 -9.43 18.03 -25.71
C ASP A 639 -10.62 18.68 -25.01
N ASN A 640 -10.38 19.28 -23.83
CA ASN A 640 -11.42 19.96 -23.05
C ASN A 640 -10.81 21.10 -22.22
N ILE A 641 -11.58 22.17 -22.00
CA ILE A 641 -11.22 23.30 -21.13
C ILE A 641 -12.35 23.51 -20.14
N LYS A 642 -12.05 23.41 -18.85
CA LYS A 642 -13.02 23.65 -17.78
C LYS A 642 -12.67 24.92 -17.03
N VAL A 643 -13.61 25.82 -17.00
CA VAL A 643 -13.55 27.08 -16.26
C VAL A 643 -14.00 26.82 -14.82
N CYS A 644 -13.11 27.05 -13.86
CA CYS A 644 -13.38 26.84 -12.44
C CYS A 644 -13.60 28.20 -11.76
N SER A 645 -14.75 28.36 -11.09
CA SER A 645 -15.05 29.51 -10.25
C SER A 645 -14.81 29.21 -8.77
N ASN A 646 -14.68 30.25 -7.95
CA ASN A 646 -14.57 30.15 -6.50
C ASN A 646 -15.96 29.84 -5.88
N ASP A 647 -15.99 29.14 -4.75
CA ASP A 647 -17.22 28.76 -4.03
C ASP A 647 -18.14 29.94 -3.66
N SER A 648 -17.60 31.16 -3.62
CA SER A 648 -18.34 32.38 -3.28
C SER A 648 -19.22 32.92 -4.42
N GLY A 649 -19.19 32.35 -5.64
CA GLY A 649 -20.02 32.75 -6.79
C GLY A 649 -19.73 34.15 -7.37
N ASN A 650 -18.98 34.98 -6.65
CA ASN A 650 -18.65 36.37 -7.00
C ASN A 650 -17.21 36.53 -7.51
N GLY A 651 -16.47 35.42 -7.68
CA GLY A 651 -15.07 35.44 -8.11
C GLY A 651 -14.91 35.64 -9.61
N LYS A 652 -13.98 36.51 -10.03
CA LYS A 652 -13.55 36.61 -11.43
C LYS A 652 -12.94 35.29 -11.90
N PHE A 653 -12.96 35.06 -13.22
CA PHE A 653 -12.35 33.93 -13.91
C PHE A 653 -10.83 33.82 -13.63
N LYS A 654 -10.43 32.89 -12.74
CA LYS A 654 -9.04 32.78 -12.26
C LYS A 654 -8.45 31.37 -12.28
N SER A 655 -9.29 30.34 -12.30
CA SER A 655 -8.83 28.95 -12.34
C SER A 655 -9.39 28.24 -13.56
N VAL A 656 -8.52 27.54 -14.29
CA VAL A 656 -8.85 26.81 -15.51
C VAL A 656 -8.16 25.46 -15.49
N CYS A 657 -8.87 24.41 -15.86
CA CYS A 657 -8.30 23.11 -16.14
C CYS A 657 -8.27 22.88 -17.66
N ILE A 658 -7.07 22.82 -18.25
CA ILE A 658 -6.89 22.49 -19.67
C ILE A 658 -6.51 21.01 -19.77
N THR A 659 -7.35 20.24 -20.45
CA THR A 659 -7.13 18.81 -20.72
C THR A 659 -6.58 18.63 -22.12
N MET A 660 -5.40 18.01 -22.21
CA MET A 660 -4.70 17.73 -23.44
C MET A 660 -4.71 16.23 -23.75
N ARG A 661 -5.02 15.87 -24.99
CA ARG A 661 -4.95 14.50 -25.51
C ARG A 661 -3.69 14.32 -26.34
N ILE A 662 -2.86 13.36 -25.95
CA ILE A 662 -1.62 13.01 -26.65
C ILE A 662 -1.83 11.66 -27.33
N PRO A 663 -1.89 11.60 -28.67
CA PRO A 663 -1.97 10.33 -29.38
C PRO A 663 -0.68 9.53 -29.17
N ARG A 664 -0.82 8.25 -28.80
CA ARG A 664 0.28 7.36 -28.46
C ARG A 664 0.09 6.02 -29.15
N ASN A 665 0.40 5.94 -30.43
CA ASN A 665 0.41 4.65 -31.13
C ASN A 665 1.58 3.79 -30.63
N PRO A 666 1.51 2.45 -30.72
CA PRO A 666 2.62 1.59 -30.34
C PRO A 666 3.88 1.95 -31.12
N THR A 667 5.02 2.08 -30.44
CA THR A 667 6.31 2.33 -31.09
C THR A 667 7.32 1.27 -30.70
N ILE A 668 8.40 1.15 -31.48
CA ILE A 668 9.48 0.20 -31.18
C ILE A 668 10.03 0.45 -29.77
N GLY A 669 10.08 -0.63 -29.00
CA GLY A 669 10.48 -0.71 -27.61
C GLY A 669 9.32 -0.58 -26.60
N ASP A 670 8.10 -0.29 -27.05
CA ASP A 670 6.91 -0.36 -26.20
C ASP A 670 6.69 -1.79 -25.71
N LYS A 671 6.04 -1.91 -24.56
CA LYS A 671 5.91 -3.20 -23.86
C LYS A 671 4.50 -3.73 -23.96
N PHE A 672 4.39 -4.99 -24.33
CA PHE A 672 3.17 -5.77 -24.38
C PHE A 672 3.28 -6.96 -23.44
N ALA A 673 2.15 -7.49 -22.99
CA ALA A 673 2.11 -8.71 -22.20
C ALA A 673 0.86 -9.52 -22.52
N SER A 674 0.99 -10.84 -22.58
CA SER A 674 -0.18 -11.73 -22.48
C SER A 674 -0.68 -11.77 -21.03
N ARG A 675 -1.83 -12.43 -20.80
CA ARG A 675 -2.36 -12.64 -19.45
C ARG A 675 -1.61 -13.70 -18.61
N HIS A 676 -0.45 -14.16 -19.05
CA HIS A 676 0.33 -15.20 -18.37
C HIS A 676 1.67 -14.70 -17.85
N GLY A 677 1.83 -13.38 -17.66
CA GLY A 677 3.09 -12.79 -17.24
C GLY A 677 4.20 -12.89 -18.30
N GLN A 678 3.85 -13.17 -19.56
CA GLN A 678 4.77 -13.12 -20.70
C GLN A 678 4.84 -11.70 -21.23
N LYS A 679 5.76 -10.94 -20.66
CA LYS A 679 6.07 -9.58 -21.09
C LYS A 679 7.05 -9.64 -22.25
N GLY A 680 6.75 -8.91 -23.31
CA GLY A 680 7.71 -8.70 -24.38
C GLY A 680 7.77 -7.25 -24.84
N ILE A 681 8.88 -6.94 -25.50
CA ILE A 681 9.21 -5.64 -26.04
C ILE A 681 8.96 -5.69 -27.54
N LEU A 682 8.20 -4.74 -28.08
CA LEU A 682 8.04 -4.59 -29.52
C LEU A 682 9.40 -4.27 -30.14
N SER A 683 10.04 -5.25 -30.78
CA SER A 683 11.38 -5.09 -31.35
C SER A 683 11.33 -4.44 -32.72
N ARG A 684 10.41 -4.89 -33.58
CA ARG A 684 10.25 -4.36 -34.93
C ARG A 684 8.80 -4.45 -35.37
N LEU A 685 8.37 -3.45 -36.16
CA LEU A 685 7.17 -3.54 -36.96
C LEU A 685 7.55 -4.24 -38.26
N TRP A 686 7.09 -5.47 -38.44
CA TRP A 686 7.49 -6.30 -39.59
C TRP A 686 6.52 -6.11 -40.76
N PRO A 687 7.01 -5.84 -41.99
CA PRO A 687 6.16 -5.69 -43.16
C PRO A 687 5.34 -6.97 -43.41
N VAL A 688 4.09 -6.81 -43.83
CA VAL A 688 3.14 -7.93 -43.97
C VAL A 688 3.55 -8.88 -45.09
N GLU A 689 4.18 -8.34 -46.14
CA GLU A 689 4.74 -9.06 -47.28
C GLU A 689 5.82 -10.07 -46.86
N ASP A 690 6.60 -9.75 -45.82
CA ASP A 690 7.68 -10.60 -45.33
C ASP A 690 7.25 -11.51 -44.17
N MET A 691 6.02 -11.36 -43.65
CA MET A 691 5.49 -12.19 -42.57
C MET A 691 5.15 -13.59 -43.06
N PRO A 692 5.28 -14.63 -42.21
CA PRO A 692 4.78 -15.95 -42.55
C PRO A 692 3.25 -15.95 -42.60
N PHE A 693 2.66 -16.70 -43.53
CA PHE A 693 1.21 -16.79 -43.73
C PHE A 693 0.74 -18.25 -43.70
N THR A 694 -0.49 -18.48 -43.26
CA THR A 694 -1.09 -19.82 -43.20
C THR A 694 -1.65 -20.27 -44.55
N GLU A 695 -2.02 -21.55 -44.69
CA GLU A 695 -2.72 -22.09 -45.86
C GLU A 695 -3.96 -21.27 -46.27
N SER A 696 -4.67 -20.72 -45.27
CA SER A 696 -5.84 -19.86 -45.49
C SER A 696 -5.50 -18.42 -45.90
N GLY A 697 -4.22 -18.07 -45.97
CA GLY A 697 -3.75 -16.72 -46.28
C GLY A 697 -3.78 -15.74 -45.09
N MET A 698 -3.98 -16.24 -43.86
CA MET A 698 -3.93 -15.40 -42.66
C MET A 698 -2.49 -15.07 -42.28
N VAL A 699 -2.26 -13.83 -41.86
CA VAL A 699 -0.98 -13.35 -41.34
C VAL A 699 -1.14 -13.07 -39.84
N PRO A 700 -0.25 -13.57 -38.97
CA PRO A 700 -0.36 -13.33 -37.54
C PRO A 700 -0.09 -11.86 -37.18
N ASP A 701 -0.75 -11.37 -36.13
CA ASP A 701 -0.54 -10.03 -35.60
C ASP A 701 0.78 -9.94 -34.82
N ILE A 702 1.10 -11.01 -34.09
CA ILE A 702 2.29 -11.10 -33.23
C ILE A 702 3.06 -12.38 -33.54
N LEU A 703 4.38 -12.25 -33.70
CA LEU A 703 5.30 -13.40 -33.62
C LEU A 703 5.92 -13.45 -32.23
N PHE A 704 5.81 -14.60 -31.60
CA PHE A 704 6.39 -14.88 -30.29
C PHE A 704 7.38 -16.03 -30.39
N ASN A 705 8.54 -15.86 -29.77
CA ASN A 705 9.60 -16.84 -29.89
C ASN A 705 9.36 -18.07 -28.99
N PRO A 706 9.43 -19.31 -29.51
CA PRO A 706 9.28 -20.53 -28.73
C PRO A 706 10.26 -20.65 -27.55
N HIS A 707 11.46 -20.06 -27.64
CA HIS A 707 12.46 -20.08 -26.56
C HIS A 707 11.99 -19.35 -25.29
N GLY A 708 10.93 -18.54 -25.37
CA GLY A 708 10.31 -17.89 -24.23
C GLY A 708 9.46 -18.80 -23.34
N PHE A 709 9.17 -20.05 -23.76
CA PHE A 709 8.34 -20.98 -22.98
C PHE A 709 9.12 -21.87 -22.00
N PRO A 710 10.24 -22.55 -22.35
CA PRO A 710 10.86 -23.54 -21.49
C PRO A 710 11.29 -23.02 -20.11
N SER A 711 11.87 -21.83 -20.05
CA SER A 711 12.32 -21.20 -18.79
C SER A 711 11.19 -20.57 -17.98
N ARG A 712 10.03 -20.32 -18.61
CA ARG A 712 8.90 -19.62 -17.99
C ARG A 712 7.74 -20.53 -17.62
N MET A 713 7.63 -21.68 -18.26
CA MET A 713 6.63 -22.70 -18.01
C MET A 713 5.20 -22.10 -17.97
N THR A 714 4.89 -21.22 -18.93
CA THR A 714 3.56 -20.57 -19.06
C THR A 714 2.69 -21.39 -20.00
N ILE A 715 2.31 -22.59 -19.58
CA ILE A 715 1.52 -23.51 -20.40
C ILE A 715 0.09 -23.00 -20.59
N GLY A 716 -0.45 -22.25 -19.64
CA GLY A 716 -1.76 -21.62 -19.76
C GLY A 716 -1.92 -20.76 -21.02
N MET A 717 -0.84 -20.13 -21.50
CA MET A 717 -0.87 -19.34 -22.75
C MET A 717 -1.05 -20.20 -23.99
N LEU A 718 -0.50 -21.41 -24.01
CA LEU A 718 -0.69 -22.36 -25.11
C LEU A 718 -2.13 -22.89 -25.12
N ILE A 719 -2.69 -23.17 -23.93
CA ILE A 719 -4.09 -23.55 -23.78
C ILE A 719 -5.01 -22.40 -24.21
N GLU A 720 -4.72 -21.17 -23.78
CA GLU A 720 -5.46 -19.97 -24.20
C GLU A 720 -5.43 -19.81 -25.72
N SER A 721 -4.29 -20.04 -26.36
CA SER A 721 -4.14 -19.95 -27.82
C SER A 721 -5.07 -20.93 -28.57
N MET A 722 -5.11 -22.19 -28.14
CA MET A 722 -6.00 -23.21 -28.72
C MET A 722 -7.46 -22.90 -28.46
N ALA A 723 -7.79 -22.54 -27.21
CA ALA A 723 -9.14 -22.18 -26.81
C ALA A 723 -9.63 -20.95 -27.58
N GLY A 724 -8.82 -19.89 -27.69
CA GLY A 724 -9.18 -18.66 -28.39
C GLY A 724 -9.41 -18.89 -29.87
N LYS A 725 -8.61 -19.76 -30.50
CA LYS A 725 -8.83 -20.18 -31.89
C LYS A 725 -10.13 -20.96 -32.07
N SER A 726 -10.40 -21.92 -31.19
CA SER A 726 -11.67 -22.65 -31.16
C SER A 726 -12.88 -21.72 -30.97
N ALA A 727 -12.78 -20.79 -30.02
CA ALA A 727 -13.78 -19.77 -29.74
C ALA A 727 -14.10 -18.91 -30.97
N ALA A 728 -13.07 -18.44 -31.67
CA ALA A 728 -13.23 -17.63 -32.88
C ALA A 728 -13.92 -18.39 -34.02
N LEU A 729 -13.65 -19.69 -34.18
CA LEU A 729 -14.21 -20.52 -35.24
C LEU A 729 -15.68 -20.91 -34.98
N HIS A 730 -16.00 -21.25 -33.73
CA HIS A 730 -17.35 -21.69 -33.35
C HIS A 730 -18.26 -20.54 -32.91
N GLY A 731 -17.74 -19.32 -32.78
CA GLY A 731 -18.49 -18.16 -32.27
C GLY A 731 -18.85 -18.29 -30.79
N LEU A 732 -18.00 -18.95 -30.01
CA LEU A 732 -18.21 -19.23 -28.59
C LEU A 732 -17.29 -18.38 -27.71
N CYS A 733 -17.65 -18.25 -26.44
CA CYS A 733 -16.73 -17.80 -25.40
C CYS A 733 -16.43 -18.98 -24.48
N HIS A 734 -15.15 -19.25 -24.22
CA HIS A 734 -14.74 -20.37 -23.39
C HIS A 734 -14.43 -19.93 -21.97
N ASP A 735 -14.95 -20.69 -21.00
CA ASP A 735 -14.59 -20.52 -19.60
C ASP A 735 -13.14 -20.91 -19.36
N ALA A 736 -12.43 -20.07 -18.65
CA ALA A 736 -11.03 -20.24 -18.29
C ALA A 736 -10.78 -20.19 -16.78
N THR A 737 -11.84 -20.44 -16.00
CA THR A 737 -11.76 -20.53 -14.53
C THR A 737 -10.73 -21.59 -14.13
N PRO A 738 -9.78 -21.27 -13.23
CA PRO A 738 -8.79 -22.24 -12.75
C PRO A 738 -9.43 -23.47 -12.10
N PHE A 739 -8.78 -24.64 -12.18
CA PHE A 739 -9.25 -25.91 -11.62
C PHE A 739 -10.50 -26.51 -12.26
N THR A 740 -10.92 -26.02 -13.43
CA THR A 740 -12.04 -26.61 -14.20
C THR A 740 -11.65 -27.91 -14.90
N PHE A 741 -10.39 -28.00 -15.35
CA PHE A 741 -9.83 -29.19 -16.00
C PHE A 741 -9.04 -30.00 -14.99
N SER A 742 -9.01 -31.33 -15.20
CA SER A 742 -8.28 -32.28 -14.37
C SER A 742 -7.31 -33.10 -15.22
N GLU A 743 -6.53 -33.99 -14.60
CA GLU A 743 -5.65 -34.91 -15.34
C GLU A 743 -6.45 -35.89 -16.21
N GLU A 744 -7.64 -36.32 -15.75
CA GLU A 744 -8.52 -37.21 -16.50
C GLU A 744 -9.29 -36.48 -17.63
N ASN A 745 -9.68 -35.23 -17.38
CA ASN A 745 -10.35 -34.37 -18.37
C ASN A 745 -9.44 -33.19 -18.74
N SER A 746 -8.46 -33.47 -19.60
CA SER A 746 -7.44 -32.48 -19.95
C SER A 746 -7.98 -31.39 -20.90
N ALA A 747 -7.55 -30.14 -20.67
CA ALA A 747 -7.88 -29.02 -21.55
C ALA A 747 -7.42 -29.24 -22.99
N LEU A 748 -6.27 -29.90 -23.18
CA LEU A 748 -5.71 -30.21 -24.49
C LEU A 748 -6.66 -31.10 -25.30
N GLU A 749 -7.20 -32.15 -24.68
CA GLU A 749 -8.11 -33.07 -25.37
C GLU A 749 -9.44 -32.40 -25.71
N TYR A 750 -9.96 -31.60 -24.79
CA TYR A 750 -11.19 -30.85 -24.99
C TYR A 750 -11.07 -29.90 -26.19
N PHE A 751 -10.11 -28.98 -26.16
CA PHE A 751 -9.94 -28.00 -27.25
C PHE A 751 -9.42 -28.65 -28.55
N GLY A 752 -8.62 -29.71 -28.47
CA GLY A 752 -8.15 -30.43 -29.64
C GLY A 752 -9.28 -31.11 -30.43
N LYS A 753 -10.27 -31.70 -29.74
CA LYS A 753 -11.48 -32.23 -30.38
C LYS A 753 -12.29 -31.13 -31.06
N MET A 754 -12.41 -29.96 -30.42
CA MET A 754 -13.13 -28.81 -30.99
C MET A 754 -12.44 -28.23 -32.23
N LEU A 755 -11.10 -28.14 -32.23
CA LEU A 755 -10.33 -27.70 -33.39
C LEU A 755 -10.46 -28.69 -34.54
N LYS A 756 -10.38 -30.00 -34.25
CA LYS A 756 -10.60 -31.05 -35.25
C LYS A 756 -12.00 -30.99 -35.87
N ALA A 757 -13.02 -30.70 -35.06
CA ALA A 757 -14.39 -30.51 -35.54
C ALA A 757 -14.54 -29.28 -36.45
N ALA A 758 -13.72 -28.24 -36.26
CA ALA A 758 -13.65 -27.06 -37.13
C ALA A 758 -12.77 -27.26 -38.38
N GLY A 759 -12.15 -28.44 -38.56
CA GLY A 759 -11.29 -28.74 -39.71
C GLY A 759 -9.81 -28.35 -39.53
N TYR A 760 -9.38 -27.97 -38.33
CA TYR A 760 -7.99 -27.65 -38.01
C TYR A 760 -7.25 -28.85 -37.39
N ASN A 761 -5.93 -28.74 -37.29
CA ASN A 761 -5.11 -29.74 -36.59
C ASN A 761 -5.53 -29.81 -35.11
N TYR A 762 -5.63 -31.03 -34.59
CA TYR A 762 -5.93 -31.33 -33.20
C TYR A 762 -5.00 -30.62 -32.21
N TYR A 763 -3.71 -30.49 -32.53
CA TYR A 763 -2.72 -29.84 -31.67
C TYR A 763 -2.64 -28.31 -31.83
N GLY A 764 -3.49 -27.71 -32.67
CA GLY A 764 -3.49 -26.27 -32.92
C GLY A 764 -2.39 -25.76 -33.86
N THR A 765 -1.57 -26.66 -34.41
CA THR A 765 -0.56 -26.32 -35.43
C THR A 765 -1.19 -26.12 -36.80
N GLU A 766 -0.57 -25.29 -37.64
CA GLU A 766 -0.97 -25.07 -39.03
C GLU A 766 0.24 -25.05 -39.94
N ARG A 767 0.05 -25.52 -41.18
CA ARG A 767 1.03 -25.32 -42.25
C ARG A 767 1.13 -23.84 -42.56
N MET A 768 2.37 -23.35 -42.58
CA MET A 768 2.69 -21.96 -42.85
C MET A 768 3.79 -21.87 -43.91
N TYR A 769 3.77 -20.77 -44.64
CA TYR A 769 4.72 -20.45 -45.70
C TYR A 769 5.55 -19.24 -45.29
N SER A 770 6.80 -19.23 -45.72
CA SER A 770 7.72 -18.10 -45.53
C SER A 770 7.29 -16.93 -46.41
N GLY A 771 7.10 -15.74 -45.83
CA GLY A 771 6.84 -14.52 -46.61
C GLY A 771 8.04 -14.10 -47.46
N ILE A 772 9.27 -14.43 -47.04
CA ILE A 772 10.49 -14.06 -47.77
C ILE A 772 10.73 -14.97 -48.98
N SER A 773 10.64 -16.28 -48.80
CA SER A 773 10.97 -17.25 -49.85
C SER A 773 9.76 -17.78 -50.62
N GLY A 774 8.55 -17.63 -50.07
CA GLY A 774 7.32 -18.20 -50.62
C GLY A 774 7.21 -19.73 -50.48
N VAL A 775 8.17 -20.38 -49.81
CA VAL A 775 8.22 -21.84 -49.64
C VAL A 775 7.57 -22.23 -48.32
N GLU A 776 6.97 -23.42 -48.27
CA GLU A 776 6.47 -24.05 -47.05
C GLU A 776 7.57 -24.17 -45.99
N LEU A 777 7.23 -23.89 -44.73
CA LEU A 777 8.14 -24.06 -43.60
C LEU A 777 8.32 -25.56 -43.27
N GLU A 778 9.46 -25.91 -42.67
CA GLU A 778 9.83 -27.32 -42.40
C GLU A 778 8.85 -28.04 -41.46
N ALA A 779 8.21 -27.31 -40.55
CA ALA A 779 7.27 -27.84 -39.57
C ALA A 779 6.01 -26.98 -39.48
N ASP A 780 4.90 -27.63 -39.13
CA ASP A 780 3.66 -26.93 -38.80
C ASP A 780 3.87 -26.02 -37.58
N ILE A 781 3.39 -24.78 -37.69
CA ILE A 781 3.60 -23.75 -36.69
C ILE A 781 2.40 -23.66 -35.77
N PHE A 782 2.66 -23.53 -34.46
CA PHE A 782 1.59 -23.34 -33.49
C PHE A 782 1.05 -21.91 -33.58
N ILE A 783 -0.23 -21.79 -33.97
CA ILE A 783 -0.90 -20.51 -34.17
C ILE A 783 -2.30 -20.53 -33.54
N GLY A 784 -2.66 -19.44 -32.88
CA GLY A 784 -3.98 -19.29 -32.28
C GLY A 784 -4.25 -17.87 -31.82
N VAL A 785 -5.28 -17.69 -31.01
CA VAL A 785 -5.75 -16.37 -30.58
C VAL A 785 -5.49 -16.19 -29.09
N VAL A 786 -4.75 -15.16 -28.72
CA VAL A 786 -4.39 -14.87 -27.32
C VAL A 786 -4.75 -13.42 -27.01
N TYR A 787 -5.27 -13.17 -25.81
CA TYR A 787 -5.61 -11.81 -25.39
C TYR A 787 -4.37 -11.06 -24.88
N TYR A 788 -3.99 -10.01 -25.59
CA TYR A 788 -2.81 -9.20 -25.32
C TYR A 788 -3.13 -7.86 -24.70
N GLN A 789 -2.25 -7.41 -23.81
CA GLN A 789 -2.37 -6.16 -23.07
C GLN A 789 -1.18 -5.25 -23.38
N ARG A 790 -1.44 -3.96 -23.61
CA ARG A 790 -0.39 -2.95 -23.83
C ARG A 790 -0.03 -2.29 -22.50
N LEU A 791 1.25 -2.23 -22.13
CA LEU A 791 1.69 -1.64 -20.86
C LEU A 791 1.93 -0.13 -20.99
N ARG A 792 1.72 0.61 -19.89
CA ARG A 792 1.93 2.08 -19.84
C ARG A 792 3.38 2.54 -20.02
N HIS A 793 4.34 1.62 -19.95
CA HIS A 793 5.77 1.92 -19.98
C HIS A 793 6.27 2.15 -21.41
N MET A 794 6.06 3.38 -21.90
CA MET A 794 6.43 3.78 -23.26
C MET A 794 7.90 4.20 -23.37
N VAL A 795 8.49 4.01 -24.55
CA VAL A 795 9.90 4.38 -24.83
C VAL A 795 10.10 5.89 -24.92
N SER A 796 9.09 6.60 -25.43
CA SER A 796 9.08 8.06 -25.53
C SER A 796 9.45 8.72 -24.20
N ASP A 797 9.05 8.12 -23.09
CA ASP A 797 9.22 8.63 -21.74
C ASP A 797 10.60 8.31 -21.14
N LYS A 798 11.44 7.50 -21.83
CA LYS A 798 12.74 7.03 -21.31
C LYS A 798 14.00 7.57 -22.01
N PHE A 799 13.99 7.83 -23.32
CA PHE A 799 15.20 8.30 -24.02
C PHE A 799 15.73 9.65 -23.49
N GLN A 800 17.04 9.80 -23.35
CA GLN A 800 17.64 11.07 -22.93
C GLN A 800 18.96 11.31 -23.67
N VAL A 801 19.20 12.56 -24.04
CA VAL A 801 20.42 12.97 -24.75
C VAL A 801 20.84 14.35 -24.26
N ARG A 802 22.14 14.54 -24.04
CA ARG A 802 22.74 15.80 -23.63
C ARG A 802 24.08 15.99 -24.32
N THR A 803 24.24 17.14 -24.96
CA THR A 803 25.54 17.63 -25.46
C THR A 803 26.11 18.64 -24.46
N THR A 804 25.40 19.74 -24.25
CA THR A 804 25.61 20.75 -23.20
C THR A 804 24.27 21.06 -22.54
N GLY A 805 24.26 21.87 -21.48
CA GLY A 805 23.00 22.24 -20.82
C GLY A 805 23.23 22.95 -19.51
N ALA A 806 22.13 23.20 -18.81
CA ALA A 806 22.15 23.84 -17.51
C ALA A 806 23.07 23.09 -16.52
N ARG A 807 23.75 23.88 -15.69
CA ARG A 807 24.66 23.44 -14.65
C ARG A 807 24.16 23.96 -13.32
N ASP A 808 24.41 23.19 -12.28
CA ASP A 808 24.12 23.59 -10.92
C ASP A 808 25.01 24.79 -10.53
N LYS A 809 24.46 25.75 -9.79
CA LYS A 809 25.20 26.99 -9.47
C LYS A 809 26.30 26.76 -8.43
N VAL A 810 26.12 25.78 -7.55
CA VAL A 810 27.06 25.49 -6.45
C VAL A 810 28.21 24.63 -6.95
N THR A 811 27.90 23.54 -7.63
CA THR A 811 28.90 22.56 -8.07
C THR A 811 29.41 22.78 -9.49
N ASN A 812 28.71 23.58 -10.30
CA ASN A 812 28.94 23.74 -11.75
C ASN A 812 28.88 22.41 -12.53
N GLN A 813 28.29 21.37 -11.93
CA GLN A 813 28.05 20.08 -12.57
C GLN A 813 26.73 20.10 -13.36
N PRO A 814 26.58 19.21 -14.35
CA PRO A 814 25.30 18.95 -15.00
C PRO A 814 24.14 18.73 -14.01
N ILE A 815 23.05 19.50 -14.13
CA ILE A 815 21.85 19.27 -13.30
C ILE A 815 21.23 17.90 -13.60
N GLY A 816 20.55 17.32 -12.61
CA GLY A 816 19.75 16.10 -12.80
C GLY A 816 18.40 16.39 -13.44
N GLY A 817 17.87 15.39 -14.17
CA GLY A 817 16.48 15.38 -14.63
C GLY A 817 16.31 15.44 -16.15
N ARG A 818 15.48 14.54 -16.69
CA ARG A 818 15.27 14.40 -18.14
C ARG A 818 14.61 15.62 -18.79
N ASN A 819 13.63 16.21 -18.11
CA ASN A 819 12.84 17.33 -18.65
C ASN A 819 13.66 18.61 -18.83
N VAL A 820 14.76 18.75 -18.10
CA VAL A 820 15.67 19.91 -18.14
C VAL A 820 16.97 19.61 -18.91
N GLN A 821 16.98 18.51 -19.69
CA GLN A 821 18.19 18.03 -20.40
C GLN A 821 19.37 17.82 -19.43
N GLY A 822 19.06 17.22 -18.29
CA GLY A 822 20.03 16.90 -17.26
C GLY A 822 21.12 15.93 -17.73
N GLY A 823 22.23 15.91 -16.99
CA GLY A 823 23.35 15.01 -17.25
C GLY A 823 23.02 13.55 -16.93
N ILE A 824 23.72 12.63 -17.61
CA ILE A 824 23.74 11.23 -17.22
C ILE A 824 24.72 11.08 -16.06
N ARG A 825 24.27 10.46 -14.97
CA ARG A 825 25.11 10.23 -13.80
C ARG A 825 26.16 9.17 -14.13
N PHE A 826 27.43 9.53 -13.97
CA PHE A 826 28.54 8.59 -13.95
C PHE A 826 28.86 8.29 -12.48
N GLY A 827 28.56 7.07 -12.04
CA GLY A 827 28.63 6.67 -10.63
C GLY A 827 29.97 6.06 -10.25
N GLU A 828 29.98 5.50 -9.04
CA GLU A 828 31.16 4.84 -8.49
C GLU A 828 31.47 3.52 -9.20
N MET A 829 30.44 2.75 -9.56
CA MET A 829 30.61 1.48 -10.27
C MET A 829 31.24 1.70 -11.66
N GLU A 830 30.83 2.75 -12.38
CA GLU A 830 31.40 3.07 -13.69
C GLU A 830 32.84 3.59 -13.58
N ARG A 831 33.18 4.32 -12.50
CA ARG A 831 34.56 4.74 -12.18
C ARG A 831 35.45 3.50 -12.02
N ASP A 832 35.03 2.55 -11.22
CA ASP A 832 35.82 1.37 -10.90
C ASP A 832 36.00 0.47 -12.13
N ALA A 833 34.99 0.38 -13.00
CA ALA A 833 35.10 -0.30 -14.29
C ALA A 833 36.20 0.32 -15.19
N LEU A 834 36.25 1.64 -15.32
CA LEU A 834 37.28 2.31 -16.15
C LEU A 834 38.69 2.19 -15.54
N LEU A 835 38.80 2.22 -14.21
CA LEU A 835 40.04 1.97 -13.49
C LEU A 835 40.55 0.55 -13.74
N ALA A 836 39.67 -0.45 -13.70
CA ALA A 836 40.03 -1.84 -13.99
C ALA A 836 40.56 -2.03 -15.43
N HIS A 837 40.00 -1.29 -16.40
CA HIS A 837 40.51 -1.27 -17.77
C HIS A 837 41.83 -0.48 -17.95
N GLY A 838 42.29 0.25 -16.92
CA GLY A 838 43.48 1.11 -17.02
C GLY A 838 43.30 2.33 -17.92
N THR A 839 42.05 2.71 -18.23
CA THR A 839 41.73 3.78 -19.19
C THR A 839 41.69 5.16 -18.53
N SER A 840 42.84 5.60 -18.01
CA SER A 840 42.98 6.86 -17.26
C SER A 840 42.49 8.09 -18.03
N PHE A 841 42.70 8.15 -19.34
CA PHE A 841 42.21 9.25 -20.18
C PHE A 841 40.69 9.31 -20.27
N LEU A 842 40.00 8.17 -20.38
CA LEU A 842 38.53 8.14 -20.40
C LEU A 842 37.97 8.54 -19.04
N LEU A 843 38.58 8.07 -17.97
CA LEU A 843 38.19 8.44 -16.62
C LEU A 843 38.34 9.94 -16.38
N HIS A 844 39.49 10.50 -16.75
CA HIS A 844 39.74 11.94 -16.68
C HIS A 844 38.77 12.72 -17.58
N ASP A 845 38.49 12.24 -18.79
CA ASP A 845 37.53 12.89 -19.67
C ASP A 845 36.12 12.95 -19.07
N ARG A 846 35.61 11.84 -18.55
CA ARG A 846 34.24 11.75 -18.01
C ARG A 846 34.06 12.49 -16.68
N LEU A 847 35.00 12.34 -15.76
CA LEU A 847 34.89 12.94 -14.41
C LEU A 847 35.35 14.40 -14.35
N PHE A 848 36.23 14.83 -15.25
CA PHE A 848 36.80 16.18 -15.25
C PHE A 848 36.39 17.00 -16.47
N ASN A 849 36.84 16.63 -17.67
CA ASN A 849 36.66 17.48 -18.88
C ASN A 849 35.19 17.69 -19.25
N CYS A 850 34.38 16.62 -19.23
CA CYS A 850 32.98 16.63 -19.61
C CYS A 850 32.01 17.04 -18.48
N SER A 851 32.53 17.26 -17.26
CA SER A 851 31.71 17.58 -16.08
C SER A 851 31.91 19.03 -15.66
N ASP A 852 32.82 19.29 -14.73
CA ASP A 852 32.97 20.57 -14.02
C ASP A 852 34.39 21.13 -14.11
N ARG A 853 35.15 20.77 -15.16
CA ARG A 853 36.45 21.39 -15.47
C ARG A 853 36.36 22.91 -15.36
N SER A 854 37.21 23.49 -14.52
CA SER A 854 37.35 24.93 -14.35
C SER A 854 38.83 25.33 -14.30
N VAL A 855 39.14 26.50 -14.82
CA VAL A 855 40.47 27.11 -14.68
C VAL A 855 40.40 28.01 -13.45
N ALA A 856 41.26 27.76 -12.46
CA ALA A 856 41.34 28.52 -11.22
C ALA A 856 42.70 29.20 -11.09
N HIS A 857 42.70 30.37 -10.45
CA HIS A 857 43.91 31.12 -10.15
C HIS A 857 44.41 30.73 -8.76
N VAL A 858 45.69 30.38 -8.64
CA VAL A 858 46.34 30.02 -7.37
C VAL A 858 47.58 30.88 -7.19
N CYS A 859 47.81 31.35 -5.96
CA CYS A 859 49.06 32.01 -5.63
C CYS A 859 50.13 30.96 -5.26
N VAL A 860 51.19 30.85 -6.07
CA VAL A 860 52.29 29.87 -5.91
C VAL A 860 52.99 30.03 -4.55
N LYS A 861 53.13 31.27 -4.06
CA LYS A 861 53.84 31.56 -2.80
C LYS A 861 53.08 31.10 -1.55
N CYS A 862 51.75 31.31 -1.49
CA CYS A 862 50.94 30.94 -0.33
C CYS A 862 50.11 29.67 -0.51
N GLY A 863 50.08 29.10 -1.73
CA GLY A 863 49.31 27.92 -2.10
C GLY A 863 47.79 28.08 -1.98
N SER A 864 47.28 29.31 -1.89
CA SER A 864 45.85 29.56 -1.69
C SER A 864 45.13 29.75 -3.01
N LEU A 865 43.99 29.06 -3.12
CA LEU A 865 43.03 29.11 -4.23
C LEU A 865 42.01 30.27 -4.06
N LEU A 866 41.87 30.81 -2.84
CA LEU A 866 40.84 31.82 -2.51
C LEU A 866 41.41 33.25 -2.39
N SER A 867 42.71 33.39 -2.17
CA SER A 867 43.36 34.71 -2.03
C SER A 867 43.56 35.49 -3.33
N PRO A 868 43.65 34.87 -4.52
CA PRO A 868 43.72 35.62 -5.78
C PRO A 868 42.38 36.30 -6.10
N LEU A 869 42.38 37.64 -6.13
CA LEU A 869 41.23 38.45 -6.53
C LEU A 869 41.55 39.23 -7.79
N LEU A 870 40.52 39.49 -8.61
CA LEU A 870 40.65 40.37 -9.77
C LEU A 870 40.57 41.82 -9.31
N GLU A 871 41.46 42.67 -9.81
CA GLU A 871 41.42 44.12 -9.54
C GLU A 871 40.06 44.73 -9.93
N LYS A 872 39.64 45.76 -9.18
CA LYS A 872 38.42 46.51 -9.46
C LYS A 872 38.51 47.19 -10.85
N PRO A 873 37.38 47.41 -11.55
CA PRO A 873 37.37 48.18 -12.78
C PRO A 873 38.07 49.54 -12.60
N PRO A 874 38.97 49.95 -13.50
CA PRO A 874 39.40 51.34 -13.53
C PRO A 874 38.22 52.26 -13.93
N PRO A 875 38.25 53.54 -13.54
CA PRO A 875 37.22 54.52 -13.93
C PRO A 875 37.07 54.61 -15.46
N SER A 876 35.87 54.96 -15.94
CA SER A 876 35.50 54.95 -17.38
C SER A 876 36.40 55.78 -18.31
N TRP A 877 37.25 56.65 -17.78
CA TRP A 877 38.16 57.55 -18.49
C TRP A 877 39.61 57.04 -18.58
N SER A 878 39.91 55.84 -18.06
CA SER A 878 41.23 55.22 -18.17
C SER A 878 41.42 54.46 -19.49
N THR A 879 42.57 54.66 -20.14
CA THR A 879 42.98 53.98 -21.39
C THR A 879 43.44 52.54 -21.20
N THR A 880 43.73 52.11 -19.96
CA THR A 880 44.22 50.77 -19.65
C THR A 880 43.07 49.84 -19.26
N ARG A 881 42.70 48.90 -20.13
CA ARG A 881 41.59 47.94 -19.91
C ARG A 881 42.00 46.60 -19.28
N ASN A 882 43.30 46.31 -19.16
CA ASN A 882 43.79 45.02 -18.68
C ASN A 882 43.84 44.98 -17.15
N ARG A 883 42.93 44.23 -16.53
CA ARG A 883 42.92 43.94 -15.09
C ARG A 883 43.90 42.82 -14.77
N LYS A 884 44.63 42.93 -13.67
CA LYS A 884 45.48 41.84 -13.17
C LYS A 884 44.82 41.14 -11.99
N TYR A 885 45.14 39.86 -11.82
CA TYR A 885 44.86 39.17 -10.57
C TYR A 885 45.93 39.57 -9.55
N TYR A 886 45.53 39.76 -8.29
CA TYR A 886 46.42 40.08 -7.18
C TYR A 886 46.09 39.19 -5.98
N CYS A 887 47.11 38.68 -5.29
CA CYS A 887 46.92 37.87 -4.09
C CYS A 887 46.78 38.77 -2.87
N THR A 888 45.66 38.69 -2.15
CA THR A 888 45.42 39.51 -0.94
C THR A 888 46.30 39.15 0.25
N VAL A 889 46.82 37.93 0.30
CA VAL A 889 47.66 37.44 1.42
C VAL A 889 49.14 37.78 1.17
N CYS A 890 49.60 37.72 -0.08
CA CYS A 890 51.00 37.98 -0.44
C CYS A 890 51.25 39.39 -0.97
N ASN A 891 50.20 40.15 -1.31
CA ASN A 891 50.27 41.47 -1.94
C ASN A 891 51.16 41.51 -3.19
N GLN A 892 51.19 40.42 -3.95
CA GLN A 892 51.98 40.28 -5.18
C GLN A 892 51.08 39.75 -6.31
N SER A 893 51.21 40.33 -7.50
CA SER A 893 50.52 39.89 -8.72
C SER A 893 51.36 38.88 -9.53
N ASP A 894 52.69 38.96 -9.45
CA ASP A 894 53.62 38.11 -10.20
C ASP A 894 53.65 36.64 -9.71
N THR A 895 52.95 36.33 -8.63
CA THR A 895 52.97 35.00 -7.97
C THR A 895 51.72 34.17 -8.27
N ILE A 896 50.90 34.57 -9.23
CA ILE A 896 49.62 33.93 -9.54
C ILE A 896 49.75 33.12 -10.82
N ASP A 897 49.40 31.84 -10.74
CA ASP A 897 49.36 30.93 -11.88
C ASP A 897 47.95 30.34 -12.06
N THR A 898 47.69 29.74 -13.22
CA THR A 898 46.43 29.08 -13.57
C THR A 898 46.56 27.57 -13.51
N VAL A 899 45.70 26.93 -12.73
CA VAL A 899 45.58 25.47 -12.67
C VAL A 899 44.20 25.02 -13.10
N SER A 900 44.12 23.88 -13.77
CA SER A 900 42.84 23.26 -14.11
C SER A 900 42.40 22.36 -12.96
N VAL A 901 41.28 22.69 -12.32
CA VAL A 901 40.71 21.96 -11.18
C VAL A 901 39.20 21.75 -11.35
N PRO A 902 38.62 20.69 -10.76
CA PRO A 902 37.17 20.55 -10.73
C PRO A 902 36.56 21.75 -10.01
N TYR A 903 35.47 22.30 -10.51
CA TYR A 903 34.82 23.43 -9.85
C TYR A 903 34.37 23.07 -8.44
N VAL A 904 33.89 21.83 -8.24
CA VAL A 904 33.50 21.34 -6.91
C VAL A 904 34.67 21.37 -5.90
N PHE A 905 35.91 21.24 -6.36
CA PHE A 905 37.09 21.36 -5.49
C PHE A 905 37.26 22.78 -4.95
N ARG A 906 36.93 23.81 -5.75
CA ARG A 906 36.93 25.21 -5.28
C ARG A 906 35.90 25.42 -4.19
N TYR A 907 34.71 24.86 -4.38
CA TYR A 907 33.63 24.90 -3.38
C TYR A 907 34.04 24.19 -2.09
N PHE A 908 34.64 23.01 -2.20
CA PHE A 908 35.18 22.27 -1.05
C PHE A 908 36.23 23.08 -0.26
N VAL A 909 37.16 23.75 -0.94
CA VAL A 909 38.14 24.63 -0.28
C VAL A 909 37.47 25.82 0.41
N ALA A 910 36.40 26.38 -0.16
CA ALA A 910 35.64 27.47 0.46
C ALA A 910 34.89 27.01 1.73
N GLU A 911 34.26 25.84 1.71
CA GLU A 911 33.58 25.26 2.88
C GLU A 911 34.59 24.92 4.00
N LEU A 912 35.76 24.37 3.65
CA LEU A 912 36.84 24.16 4.62
C LEU A 912 37.33 25.48 5.22
N ALA A 913 37.47 26.52 4.41
CA ALA A 913 37.85 27.85 4.90
C ALA A 913 36.79 28.45 5.85
N ALA A 914 35.50 28.19 5.61
CA ALA A 914 34.41 28.58 6.52
C ALA A 914 34.50 27.87 7.89
N MET A 915 35.09 26.67 7.93
CA MET A 915 35.43 25.94 9.16
C MET A 915 36.81 26.32 9.74
N ASN A 916 37.46 27.36 9.23
CA ASN A 916 38.83 27.78 9.57
C ASN A 916 39.92 26.74 9.23
N ILE A 917 39.65 25.83 8.30
CA ILE A 917 40.63 24.86 7.80
C ILE A 917 41.25 25.43 6.52
N LYS A 918 42.55 25.67 6.55
CA LYS A 918 43.30 26.19 5.40
C LYS A 918 43.83 25.06 4.53
N VAL A 919 43.38 25.00 3.28
CA VAL A 919 43.99 24.15 2.25
C VAL A 919 45.15 24.89 1.59
N LYS A 920 46.33 24.24 1.52
CA LYS A 920 47.50 24.74 0.82
C LYS A 920 47.82 23.81 -0.35
N LEU A 921 47.87 24.37 -1.56
CA LEU A 921 48.26 23.68 -2.78
C LEU A 921 49.73 23.98 -3.07
N ASP A 922 50.55 22.93 -3.18
CA ASP A 922 51.92 23.06 -3.67
C ASP A 922 51.88 22.95 -5.21
N VAL A 923 52.05 24.10 -5.86
CA VAL A 923 52.07 24.24 -7.33
C VAL A 923 53.54 24.30 -7.76
N ASN A 924 54.00 23.27 -8.47
CA ASN A 924 55.38 23.13 -8.96
C ASN A 924 55.53 23.61 -10.39
#